data_AF-A0A165T159-F1
#
_entry.id   AF-A0A165T159-F1
#
_cell.length_a   1.000
_cell.length_b   1.000
_cell.length_c   1.000
_cell.angle_alpha   90.00
_cell.angle_beta   90.00
_cell.angle_gamma   90.00
#
_symmetry.space_group_name_H-M   'P 1'
#
loop_
_entity.id
_entity.type
_entity.pdbx_description
1 polymer ?
#
loop_
_entity_poly.entity_id
_entity_poly.type
_entity_poly.pdbx_seq_one_letter_code
_entity_poly.pdbx_strand_id
1 'polypeptide(L)'
;MIKLTRRAVIKAQAVAAAAAAAGASLPAQAANIVTDASKTDLKWSKAACRFCGTGCSIMVATKNDRVVATHGDAQSPVNKGLNCVKGYFLSKIMYGKDRLETPLLRKTDGKYDKEGEFEPVSWDEAFDIMAVKAKEAMKKNGPYAVGMFGSGQWTVWEGYAASKLWKAGFRSNSIDPNARHCMASAVGAFMRTFGIDEPMGCYDDFENADAFVLWGSNMAEMHPVLWTRLADRRLSNPDVKVAVLSTYQHRSFDLADIPMVFTPQTDLVIANFIANYIIQNEAVDMDFVSKHTNFRLGNQDIGYGLRPEHPLQQAAKNADKAGGSKEISFEEYAKFVEPYTLEYAEKMSGVPANRLLELAKLYADPDKKVMSLWTMGANQHTRGVWVNQLFYNIHLLTGKISKPGCGPFSLTGQPSACGTAREVGTFSHRLPADMVVANPAHRKITEEIWKLPDGTIPAKPGYHAVLQSRMLKDGKLNFYWTQVTNNMQAGPNVVEEIYPGWRNPENFVVVSDPYPTVSAMAADLILPTAMWVEKEGAYGNAERRTQFWNQLVSAPGEAKSDLWQTVEFSKRFKVEEVWPEELLAKAPEYRGKTLYDILFANGQVDKFPLSDMNSDYGNHESNDFGFYLQKGLFEEYATFGRGHGHDLADFDVYHKERGLRWPVVNGKETQWRFREGSDPYVGEGKGFEFYGHKDGRARIFALPYEPAAESPDEEYDFWLCTGRVVEHWHTGSMTQRVPELYKAFPDAVCYMHPDDAEAKGLRRGSEVRVVSRRGEITTRIETRGRNKPPKGLVFVPFFDASQLINKVTLDATDPLSKQTDYKKCAVKIVAV
;
A
#
# COMPACT_ATOMS: atom_id res chain seq x y z
N MET A 1 24.15 -39.77 -22.20
CA MET A 1 24.46 -40.24 -20.83
C MET A 1 25.69 -41.15 -20.87
N ILE A 2 26.84 -40.71 -20.36
CA ILE A 2 27.94 -41.64 -20.05
C ILE A 2 27.64 -42.19 -18.65
N LYS A 3 27.43 -43.51 -18.53
CA LYS A 3 27.21 -44.18 -17.24
C LYS A 3 28.49 -44.06 -16.40
N LEU A 4 28.44 -43.28 -15.33
CA LEU A 4 29.42 -43.33 -14.25
C LEU A 4 29.41 -44.75 -13.66
N THR A 5 30.50 -45.49 -13.87
CA THR A 5 30.62 -46.83 -13.31
C THR A 5 30.90 -46.72 -11.81
N ARG A 6 30.35 -47.63 -10.99
CA ARG A 6 30.68 -47.75 -9.56
C ARG A 6 32.19 -47.73 -9.31
N ARG A 7 32.96 -48.32 -10.24
CA ARG A 7 34.43 -48.36 -10.22
C ARG A 7 35.07 -46.96 -10.28
N ALA A 8 34.49 -46.02 -11.03
CA ALA A 8 34.99 -44.65 -11.13
C ALA A 8 34.77 -43.86 -9.83
N VAL A 9 33.61 -44.03 -9.20
CA VAL A 9 33.27 -43.40 -7.91
C VAL A 9 34.17 -43.93 -6.78
N ILE A 10 34.38 -45.24 -6.73
CA ILE A 10 35.26 -45.86 -5.72
C ILE A 10 36.71 -45.39 -5.89
N LYS A 11 37.20 -45.25 -7.13
CA LYS A 11 38.54 -44.70 -7.38
C LYS A 11 38.66 -43.23 -6.91
N ALA A 12 37.65 -42.40 -7.19
CA ALA A 12 37.65 -41.00 -6.77
C ALA A 12 37.63 -40.86 -5.24
N GLN A 13 36.83 -41.69 -4.55
CA GLN A 13 36.78 -41.73 -3.09
C GLN A 13 38.08 -42.23 -2.47
N ALA A 14 38.71 -43.26 -3.03
CA ALA A 14 40.00 -43.76 -2.56
C ALA A 14 41.11 -42.71 -2.71
N VAL A 15 41.12 -41.97 -3.83
CA VAL A 15 42.08 -40.88 -4.06
C VAL A 15 41.85 -39.70 -3.11
N ALA A 16 40.59 -39.32 -2.87
CA ALA A 16 40.25 -38.26 -1.91
C ALA A 16 40.62 -38.64 -0.46
N ALA A 17 40.37 -39.89 -0.06
CA ALA A 17 40.75 -40.39 1.25
C ALA A 17 42.28 -40.46 1.44
N ALA A 18 43.01 -40.92 0.42
CA ALA A 18 44.47 -40.95 0.43
C ALA A 18 45.09 -39.54 0.49
N ALA A 19 44.54 -38.58 -0.26
CA ALA A 19 44.99 -37.19 -0.23
C ALA A 19 44.72 -36.52 1.11
N ALA A 20 43.56 -36.75 1.71
CA ALA A 20 43.22 -36.27 3.05
C ALA A 20 44.13 -36.87 4.14
N ALA A 21 44.42 -38.17 4.06
CA ALA A 21 45.32 -38.85 4.98
C ALA A 21 46.79 -38.38 4.83
N ALA A 22 47.20 -37.99 3.62
CA ALA A 22 48.53 -37.48 3.32
C ALA A 22 48.68 -35.96 3.52
N GLY A 23 47.62 -35.25 3.96
CA GLY A 23 47.64 -33.79 4.11
C GLY A 23 47.86 -33.03 2.79
N ALA A 24 47.61 -33.67 1.65
CA ALA A 24 47.87 -33.11 0.33
C ALA A 24 46.59 -32.54 -0.29
N SER A 25 46.65 -31.31 -0.79
CA SER A 25 45.59 -30.73 -1.61
C SER A 25 45.59 -31.39 -2.99
N LEU A 26 44.44 -31.95 -3.41
CA LEU A 26 44.29 -32.47 -4.77
C LEU A 26 44.43 -31.33 -5.80
N PRO A 27 45.14 -31.54 -6.92
CA PRO A 27 45.18 -30.56 -8.00
C PRO A 27 43.77 -30.25 -8.51
N ALA A 28 43.49 -28.98 -8.77
CA ALA A 28 42.17 -28.44 -9.14
C ALA A 28 41.51 -29.08 -10.38
N GLN A 29 42.19 -29.96 -11.10
CA GLN A 29 41.64 -30.72 -12.23
C GLN A 29 40.67 -31.84 -11.81
N ALA A 30 40.56 -32.18 -10.53
CA ALA A 30 39.50 -33.06 -10.02
C ALA A 30 38.20 -32.32 -9.65
N ALA A 31 38.15 -30.99 -9.73
CA ALA A 31 36.97 -30.18 -9.43
C ALA A 31 36.08 -29.88 -10.67
N ASN A 32 36.55 -30.18 -11.88
CA ASN A 32 35.80 -29.93 -13.11
C ASN A 32 34.91 -31.10 -13.52
N ILE A 33 34.09 -31.61 -12.59
CA ILE A 33 32.96 -32.47 -12.95
C ILE A 33 31.71 -31.59 -12.98
N VAL A 34 31.29 -31.32 -14.23
CA VAL A 34 30.12 -30.57 -14.73
C VAL A 34 30.44 -29.14 -15.23
N THR A 35 31.16 -29.07 -16.35
CA THR A 35 31.27 -27.88 -17.24
C THR A 35 30.43 -28.07 -18.51
N ASP A 36 29.21 -28.58 -18.37
CA ASP A 36 28.24 -28.52 -19.45
C ASP A 36 27.54 -27.17 -19.31
N ALA A 37 27.87 -26.19 -20.16
CA ALA A 37 27.29 -24.85 -20.10
C ALA A 37 25.75 -24.88 -20.16
N SER A 38 25.19 -25.90 -20.81
CA SER A 38 23.74 -26.17 -20.85
C SER A 38 23.13 -26.53 -19.49
N LYS A 39 23.94 -26.99 -18.53
CA LYS A 39 23.50 -27.29 -17.15
C LYS A 39 23.64 -26.10 -16.20
N THR A 40 24.32 -25.04 -16.60
CA THR A 40 24.50 -23.81 -15.82
C THR A 40 23.72 -22.62 -16.37
N ASP A 41 23.06 -22.78 -17.51
CA ASP A 41 22.32 -21.70 -18.14
C ASP A 41 21.10 -21.29 -17.29
N LEU A 42 21.09 -20.03 -16.85
CA LEU A 42 20.03 -19.42 -16.06
C LEU A 42 19.46 -18.26 -16.87
N LYS A 43 18.15 -18.27 -17.12
CA LYS A 43 17.50 -17.13 -17.75
C LYS A 43 17.29 -16.05 -16.69
N TRP A 44 17.99 -14.94 -16.82
CA TRP A 44 17.80 -13.77 -15.95
C TRP A 44 16.80 -12.79 -16.56
N SER A 45 15.88 -12.28 -15.76
CA SER A 45 14.89 -11.30 -16.21
C SER A 45 14.59 -10.29 -15.11
N LYS A 46 14.29 -9.04 -15.48
CA LYS A 46 13.96 -7.98 -14.53
C LYS A 46 12.55 -8.17 -13.96
N ALA A 47 12.38 -7.84 -12.70
CA ALA A 47 11.07 -7.68 -12.07
C ALA A 47 11.10 -6.66 -10.94
N ALA A 48 9.97 -6.02 -10.67
CA ALA A 48 9.82 -5.24 -9.45
C ALA A 48 9.81 -6.19 -8.22
N CYS A 49 10.45 -5.77 -7.14
CA CYS A 49 10.37 -6.47 -5.85
C CYS A 49 8.90 -6.58 -5.40
N ARG A 50 8.51 -7.78 -4.93
CA ARG A 50 7.13 -8.08 -4.54
C ARG A 50 6.65 -7.38 -3.25
N PHE A 51 7.53 -6.70 -2.53
CA PHE A 51 7.29 -6.20 -1.17
C PHE A 51 6.99 -4.69 -1.10
N CYS A 52 7.86 -3.88 -0.49
CA CYS A 52 7.53 -2.51 -0.12
C CYS A 52 7.56 -1.54 -1.32
N GLY A 53 6.86 -0.41 -1.16
CA GLY A 53 6.76 0.70 -2.12
C GLY A 53 8.06 1.47 -2.39
N THR A 54 9.21 1.01 -1.86
CA THR A 54 10.52 1.43 -2.41
C THR A 54 10.63 1.01 -3.88
N GLY A 55 10.13 -0.17 -4.23
CA GLY A 55 10.14 -0.66 -5.61
C GLY A 55 11.55 -0.94 -6.14
N CYS A 56 12.40 -1.63 -5.37
CA CYS A 56 13.66 -2.14 -5.88
C CYS A 56 13.42 -2.99 -7.14
N SER A 57 14.26 -2.81 -8.16
CA SER A 57 14.28 -3.74 -9.30
C SER A 57 15.18 -4.93 -8.97
N ILE A 58 14.74 -6.10 -9.39
CA ILE A 58 15.31 -7.41 -9.05
C ILE A 58 15.61 -8.15 -10.35
N MET A 59 16.77 -8.79 -10.42
CA MET A 59 17.05 -9.80 -11.44
C MET A 59 16.63 -11.16 -10.91
N VAL A 60 15.80 -11.86 -11.66
CA VAL A 60 15.21 -13.16 -11.30
C VAL A 60 15.79 -14.21 -12.24
N ALA A 61 16.46 -15.22 -11.67
CA ALA A 61 16.95 -16.37 -12.42
C ALA A 61 15.92 -17.49 -12.41
N THR A 62 15.54 -17.95 -13.60
CA THR A 62 14.70 -19.13 -13.76
C THR A 62 15.44 -20.29 -14.42
N LYS A 63 15.06 -21.50 -14.00
CA LYS A 63 15.49 -22.75 -14.59
C LYS A 63 14.44 -23.82 -14.34
N ASN A 64 14.07 -24.58 -15.39
CA ASN A 64 13.06 -25.64 -15.32
C ASN A 64 11.76 -25.16 -14.65
N ASP A 65 11.22 -24.04 -15.15
CA ASP A 65 9.98 -23.42 -14.67
C ASP A 65 9.96 -23.07 -13.17
N ARG A 66 11.15 -22.76 -12.63
CA ARG A 66 11.32 -22.41 -11.22
C ARG A 66 12.28 -21.24 -11.05
N VAL A 67 11.94 -20.32 -10.14
CA VAL A 67 12.87 -19.30 -9.66
C VAL A 67 13.90 -19.96 -8.76
N VAL A 68 15.17 -19.90 -9.15
CA VAL A 68 16.28 -20.53 -8.41
C VAL A 68 17.16 -19.51 -7.70
N ALA A 69 17.17 -18.26 -8.14
CA ALA A 69 17.90 -17.18 -7.50
C ALA A 69 17.28 -15.81 -7.80
N THR A 70 17.56 -14.84 -6.93
CA THR A 70 17.24 -13.43 -7.13
C THR A 70 18.37 -12.57 -6.59
N HIS A 71 18.71 -11.46 -7.25
CA HIS A 71 19.58 -10.43 -6.70
C HIS A 71 19.07 -9.03 -7.07
N GLY A 72 19.58 -7.98 -6.42
CA GLY A 72 19.20 -6.61 -6.78
C GLY A 72 19.74 -6.25 -8.16
N ASP A 73 18.93 -5.60 -9.00
CA ASP A 73 19.40 -5.14 -10.31
C ASP A 73 20.39 -3.97 -10.14
N ALA A 74 21.63 -4.18 -10.56
CA ALA A 74 22.69 -3.17 -10.52
C ALA A 74 22.39 -1.96 -11.43
N GLN A 75 21.59 -2.15 -12.47
CA GLN A 75 21.20 -1.10 -13.41
C GLN A 75 20.00 -0.28 -12.93
N SER A 76 19.37 -0.68 -11.82
CA SER A 76 18.22 0.03 -11.27
C SER A 76 18.62 1.34 -10.59
N PRO A 77 18.00 2.48 -10.95
CA PRO A 77 18.26 3.76 -10.28
C PRO A 77 17.76 3.78 -8.83
N VAL A 78 16.83 2.89 -8.46
CA VAL A 78 16.26 2.82 -7.11
C VAL A 78 17.26 2.25 -6.12
N ASN A 79 17.82 1.09 -6.43
CA ASN A 79 18.56 0.26 -5.48
C ASN A 79 20.00 -0.05 -5.86
N LYS A 80 20.43 0.23 -7.10
CA LYS A 80 21.83 0.09 -7.55
C LYS A 80 22.46 -1.26 -7.12
N GLY A 81 21.71 -2.35 -7.26
CA GLY A 81 22.15 -3.71 -6.92
C GLY A 81 21.83 -4.17 -5.49
N LEU A 82 21.41 -3.28 -4.59
CA LEU A 82 21.09 -3.61 -3.20
C LEU A 82 19.71 -4.25 -3.03
N ASN A 83 19.58 -5.02 -1.96
CA ASN A 83 18.31 -5.53 -1.45
C ASN A 83 18.31 -5.55 0.08
N CYS A 84 17.11 -5.62 0.67
CA CYS A 84 16.95 -5.98 2.07
C CYS A 84 16.72 -7.49 2.23
N VAL A 85 16.68 -7.97 3.47
CA VAL A 85 16.51 -9.41 3.78
C VAL A 85 15.30 -10.03 3.08
N LYS A 86 14.17 -9.32 2.99
CA LYS A 86 12.98 -9.80 2.26
C LYS A 86 13.27 -9.99 0.77
N GLY A 87 13.93 -9.02 0.14
CA GLY A 87 14.31 -9.06 -1.28
C GLY A 87 15.26 -10.21 -1.61
N TYR A 88 16.21 -10.52 -0.72
CA TYR A 88 17.14 -11.65 -0.91
C TYR A 88 16.45 -13.02 -0.89
N PHE A 89 15.27 -13.14 -0.27
CA PHE A 89 14.52 -14.40 -0.20
C PHE A 89 13.31 -14.46 -1.15
N LEU A 90 13.23 -13.59 -2.16
CA LEU A 90 12.16 -13.63 -3.17
C LEU A 90 12.08 -14.97 -3.91
N SER A 91 13.19 -15.70 -4.07
CA SER A 91 13.21 -17.04 -4.67
C SER A 91 12.44 -18.11 -3.89
N LYS A 92 11.91 -17.80 -2.70
CA LYS A 92 11.22 -18.77 -1.82
C LYS A 92 9.74 -18.50 -1.59
N ILE A 93 9.27 -17.28 -1.84
CA ILE A 93 7.92 -16.84 -1.42
C ILE A 93 6.77 -17.54 -2.16
N MET A 94 7.06 -18.15 -3.31
CA MET A 94 6.07 -18.87 -4.13
C MET A 94 6.05 -20.39 -3.83
N TYR A 95 6.94 -20.86 -2.94
CA TYR A 95 7.21 -22.30 -2.76
C TYR A 95 6.99 -22.81 -1.34
N GLY A 96 6.21 -22.09 -0.52
CA GLY A 96 5.57 -22.68 0.66
C GLY A 96 4.82 -23.97 0.29
N LYS A 97 4.89 -24.98 1.16
CA LYS A 97 4.40 -26.35 0.86
C LYS A 97 2.89 -26.46 0.68
N ASP A 98 2.16 -25.47 1.18
CA ASP A 98 0.71 -25.39 1.24
C ASP A 98 0.16 -24.36 0.24
N ARG A 99 0.80 -24.21 -0.93
CA ARG A 99 0.23 -23.40 -2.02
C ARG A 99 -1.16 -23.93 -2.37
N LEU A 100 -2.10 -23.01 -2.59
CA LEU A 100 -3.42 -23.35 -3.09
C LEU A 100 -3.32 -23.72 -4.58
N GLU A 101 -3.84 -24.90 -4.94
CA GLU A 101 -3.74 -25.47 -6.28
C GLU A 101 -5.10 -25.66 -6.97
N THR A 102 -6.20 -25.75 -6.22
CA THR A 102 -7.56 -25.99 -6.75
C THR A 102 -8.57 -25.11 -6.00
N PRO A 103 -9.66 -24.62 -6.62
CA PRO A 103 -10.74 -23.94 -5.90
C PRO A 103 -11.31 -24.78 -4.77
N LEU A 104 -11.63 -24.15 -3.64
CA LEU A 104 -12.20 -24.83 -2.46
C LEU A 104 -13.51 -24.14 -2.05
N LEU A 105 -14.62 -24.88 -2.03
CA LEU A 105 -15.95 -24.39 -1.68
C LEU A 105 -16.43 -25.07 -0.39
N ARG A 106 -17.07 -24.33 0.51
CA ARG A 106 -17.73 -24.92 1.68
C ARG A 106 -18.96 -25.71 1.26
N LYS A 107 -19.01 -27.00 1.61
CA LYS A 107 -20.09 -27.91 1.23
C LYS A 107 -20.57 -28.79 2.38
N THR A 108 -21.86 -29.10 2.34
CA THR A 108 -22.53 -30.16 3.12
C THR A 108 -23.39 -30.95 2.14
N ASP A 109 -23.31 -32.28 2.16
CA ASP A 109 -24.05 -33.17 1.25
C ASP A 109 -23.94 -32.79 -0.25
N GLY A 110 -22.74 -32.39 -0.66
CA GLY A 110 -22.41 -32.05 -2.05
C GLY A 110 -22.95 -30.70 -2.54
N LYS A 111 -23.50 -29.86 -1.68
CA LYS A 111 -24.02 -28.52 -2.02
C LYS A 111 -23.35 -27.44 -1.20
N TYR A 112 -23.29 -26.21 -1.73
CA TYR A 112 -22.82 -25.06 -0.96
C TYR A 112 -23.57 -24.93 0.37
N ASP A 113 -22.81 -24.86 1.45
CA ASP A 113 -23.30 -24.60 2.80
C ASP A 113 -22.34 -23.64 3.50
N LYS A 114 -22.88 -22.58 4.09
CA LYS A 114 -22.11 -21.58 4.83
C LYS A 114 -21.27 -22.22 5.93
N GLU A 115 -21.82 -23.23 6.61
CA GLU A 115 -21.20 -23.94 7.75
C GLU A 115 -20.53 -25.26 7.34
N GLY A 116 -20.51 -25.57 6.03
CA GLY A 116 -19.88 -26.77 5.50
C GLY A 116 -18.35 -26.73 5.54
N GLU A 117 -17.73 -27.87 5.27
CA GLU A 117 -16.27 -28.01 5.17
C GLU A 117 -15.78 -27.68 3.77
N PHE A 118 -14.52 -27.25 3.63
CA PHE A 118 -13.95 -26.96 2.33
C PHE A 118 -13.69 -28.25 1.53
N GLU A 119 -14.30 -28.33 0.35
CA GLU A 119 -14.09 -29.40 -0.62
C GLU A 119 -13.50 -28.82 -1.92
N PRO A 120 -12.57 -29.54 -2.60
CA PRO A 120 -12.11 -29.16 -3.93
C PRO A 120 -13.26 -29.15 -4.94
N VAL A 121 -13.34 -28.09 -5.75
CA VAL A 121 -14.31 -27.94 -6.84
C VAL A 121 -13.61 -27.45 -8.11
N SER A 122 -14.24 -27.64 -9.27
CA SER A 122 -13.70 -27.09 -10.52
C SER A 122 -13.84 -25.57 -10.57
N TRP A 123 -13.05 -24.92 -11.44
CA TRP A 123 -13.23 -23.50 -11.75
C TRP A 123 -14.64 -23.16 -12.26
N ASP A 124 -15.27 -24.07 -13.01
CA ASP A 124 -16.63 -23.87 -13.49
C ASP A 124 -17.65 -23.85 -12.37
N GLU A 125 -17.60 -24.83 -11.46
CA GLU A 125 -18.47 -24.88 -10.27
C GLU A 125 -18.25 -23.64 -9.38
N ALA A 126 -16.99 -23.25 -9.17
CA ALA A 126 -16.63 -22.06 -8.41
C ALA A 126 -17.23 -20.79 -9.01
N PHE A 127 -17.09 -20.57 -10.32
CA PHE A 127 -17.66 -19.39 -10.97
C PHE A 127 -19.18 -19.45 -11.12
N ASP A 128 -19.76 -20.63 -11.25
CA ASP A 128 -21.22 -20.79 -11.32
C ASP A 128 -21.86 -20.38 -9.99
N ILE A 129 -21.37 -20.88 -8.86
CA ILE A 129 -21.89 -20.47 -7.55
C ILE A 129 -21.64 -18.98 -7.29
N MET A 130 -20.47 -18.44 -7.67
CA MET A 130 -20.20 -17.00 -7.58
C MET A 130 -21.21 -16.17 -8.38
N ALA A 131 -21.49 -16.57 -9.61
CA ALA A 131 -22.41 -15.85 -10.49
C ALA A 131 -23.84 -15.88 -9.95
N VAL A 132 -24.29 -17.05 -9.46
CA VAL A 132 -25.58 -17.20 -8.78
C VAL A 132 -25.67 -16.24 -7.60
N LYS A 133 -24.68 -16.26 -6.70
CA LYS A 133 -24.68 -15.44 -5.48
C LYS A 133 -24.61 -13.94 -5.76
N ALA A 134 -23.82 -13.52 -6.75
CA ALA A 134 -23.76 -12.13 -7.17
C ALA A 134 -25.09 -11.64 -7.76
N LYS A 135 -25.73 -12.44 -8.64
CA LYS A 135 -27.04 -12.13 -9.22
C LYS A 135 -28.13 -12.06 -8.15
N GLU A 136 -28.15 -13.01 -7.21
CA GLU A 136 -29.07 -12.99 -6.06
C GLU A 136 -28.91 -11.72 -5.22
N ALA A 137 -27.67 -11.35 -4.88
CA ALA A 137 -27.39 -10.15 -4.10
C ALA A 137 -27.88 -8.87 -4.81
N MET A 138 -27.54 -8.70 -6.09
CA MET A 138 -27.97 -7.54 -6.88
C MET A 138 -29.48 -7.47 -7.06
N LYS A 139 -30.13 -8.61 -7.31
CA LYS A 139 -31.59 -8.68 -7.44
C LYS A 139 -32.31 -8.32 -6.15
N LYS A 140 -31.78 -8.73 -4.98
CA LYS A 140 -32.38 -8.46 -3.67
C LYS A 140 -32.18 -7.00 -3.24
N ASN A 141 -30.95 -6.50 -3.34
CA ASN A 141 -30.51 -5.28 -2.63
C ASN A 141 -29.85 -4.23 -3.55
N GLY A 142 -29.91 -4.43 -4.87
CA GLY A 142 -29.31 -3.53 -5.85
C GLY A 142 -27.79 -3.68 -5.99
N PRO A 143 -27.14 -2.87 -6.85
CA PRO A 143 -25.75 -3.08 -7.24
C PRO A 143 -24.74 -2.92 -6.10
N TYR A 144 -25.05 -2.15 -5.05
CA TYR A 144 -24.14 -1.99 -3.91
C TYR A 144 -24.11 -3.20 -2.99
N ALA A 145 -24.97 -4.20 -3.20
CA ALA A 145 -24.96 -5.47 -2.49
C ALA A 145 -23.87 -6.44 -2.97
N VAL A 146 -23.21 -6.14 -4.10
CA VAL A 146 -21.95 -6.75 -4.51
C VAL A 146 -20.80 -5.80 -4.21
N GLY A 147 -19.65 -6.34 -3.79
CA GLY A 147 -18.47 -5.55 -3.51
C GLY A 147 -17.18 -6.32 -3.62
N MET A 148 -16.09 -5.59 -3.76
CA MET A 148 -14.75 -6.13 -3.85
C MET A 148 -13.79 -5.40 -2.93
N PHE A 149 -12.90 -6.18 -2.33
CA PHE A 149 -11.79 -5.65 -1.55
C PHE A 149 -10.46 -5.98 -2.21
N GLY A 150 -9.91 -4.94 -2.82
CA GLY A 150 -8.75 -5.01 -3.70
C GLY A 150 -7.42 -4.73 -3.01
N SER A 151 -6.38 -4.56 -3.83
CA SER A 151 -5.02 -4.49 -3.30
C SER A 151 -4.12 -3.50 -4.02
N GLY A 152 -3.32 -2.74 -3.28
CA GLY A 152 -2.11 -2.07 -3.80
C GLY A 152 -0.97 -3.04 -4.17
N GLN A 153 -1.25 -4.35 -4.24
CA GLN A 153 -0.35 -5.40 -4.71
C GLN A 153 -0.91 -6.12 -5.95
N TRP A 154 -2.06 -5.70 -6.46
CA TRP A 154 -2.46 -6.06 -7.82
C TRP A 154 -1.51 -5.42 -8.81
N THR A 155 -1.33 -6.06 -9.96
CA THR A 155 -0.74 -5.40 -11.13
C THR A 155 -1.63 -4.23 -11.56
N VAL A 156 -1.08 -3.29 -12.32
CA VAL A 156 -1.85 -2.14 -12.85
C VAL A 156 -3.12 -2.61 -13.58
N TRP A 157 -3.00 -3.59 -14.49
CA TRP A 157 -4.12 -4.11 -15.26
C TRP A 157 -5.11 -4.96 -14.46
N GLU A 158 -4.69 -5.62 -13.38
CA GLU A 158 -5.61 -6.28 -12.45
C GLU A 158 -6.53 -5.26 -11.78
N GLY A 159 -5.96 -4.18 -11.25
CA GLY A 159 -6.74 -3.10 -10.68
C GLY A 159 -7.67 -2.44 -11.69
N TYR A 160 -7.21 -2.27 -12.94
CA TYR A 160 -8.00 -1.67 -14.00
C TYR A 160 -9.16 -2.56 -14.45
N ALA A 161 -8.91 -3.85 -14.67
CA ALA A 161 -9.95 -4.82 -15.01
C ALA A 161 -11.00 -4.93 -13.90
N ALA A 162 -10.58 -4.97 -12.64
CA ALA A 162 -11.48 -4.94 -11.48
C ALA A 162 -12.30 -3.63 -11.43
N SER A 163 -11.66 -2.47 -11.67
CA SER A 163 -12.37 -1.18 -11.71
C SER A 163 -13.46 -1.17 -12.79
N LYS A 164 -13.16 -1.66 -14.00
CA LYS A 164 -14.15 -1.80 -15.09
C LYS A 164 -15.28 -2.74 -14.70
N LEU A 165 -14.97 -3.96 -14.23
CA LEU A 165 -15.99 -4.94 -13.89
C LEU A 165 -16.96 -4.43 -12.81
N TRP A 166 -16.46 -3.77 -11.76
CA TRP A 166 -17.33 -3.25 -10.71
C TRP A 166 -18.09 -1.99 -11.13
N LYS A 167 -17.40 -0.98 -11.67
CA LYS A 167 -17.99 0.35 -11.88
C LYS A 167 -18.80 0.45 -13.16
N ALA A 168 -18.36 -0.22 -14.22
CA ALA A 168 -19.06 -0.26 -15.51
C ALA A 168 -19.95 -1.50 -15.63
N GLY A 169 -19.44 -2.68 -15.25
CA GLY A 169 -20.19 -3.93 -15.34
C GLY A 169 -21.33 -4.01 -14.34
N PHE A 170 -21.01 -4.19 -13.06
CA PHE A 170 -22.00 -4.32 -11.98
C PHE A 170 -22.62 -3.00 -11.54
N ARG A 171 -22.13 -1.86 -12.06
CA ARG A 171 -22.57 -0.51 -11.67
C ARG A 171 -22.55 -0.33 -10.14
N SER A 172 -21.49 -0.85 -9.52
CA SER A 172 -21.23 -0.78 -8.09
C SER A 172 -19.94 -0.06 -7.84
N ASN A 173 -20.00 1.00 -7.03
CA ASN A 173 -18.80 1.66 -6.52
C ASN A 173 -18.27 0.99 -5.24
N SER A 174 -18.80 -0.18 -4.83
CA SER A 174 -18.31 -0.94 -3.66
C SER A 174 -17.03 -1.73 -3.97
N ILE A 175 -16.06 -1.10 -4.61
CA ILE A 175 -14.68 -1.58 -4.78
C ILE A 175 -13.75 -0.64 -4.01
N ASP A 176 -13.01 -1.16 -3.03
CA ASP A 176 -12.04 -0.38 -2.26
C ASP A 176 -10.83 -1.27 -1.91
N PRO A 177 -9.60 -0.73 -1.79
CA PRO A 177 -8.43 -1.56 -1.63
C PRO A 177 -7.90 -1.54 -0.19
N ASN A 178 -7.04 -2.49 0.16
CA ASN A 178 -6.23 -2.41 1.38
C ASN A 178 -5.37 -1.12 1.47
N ALA A 179 -5.10 -0.44 0.35
CA ALA A 179 -4.46 0.86 0.33
C ALA A 179 -5.31 1.95 1.02
N ARG A 180 -6.61 1.72 1.26
CA ARG A 180 -7.44 2.55 2.17
C ARG A 180 -6.86 2.61 3.57
N HIS A 181 -6.36 1.49 4.07
CA HIS A 181 -5.71 1.41 5.38
C HIS A 181 -4.28 2.00 5.37
N CYS A 182 -3.80 2.49 4.23
CA CYS A 182 -2.39 2.86 4.03
C CYS A 182 -2.18 4.30 3.53
N MET A 183 -2.71 4.66 2.36
CA MET A 183 -2.35 5.89 1.66
C MET A 183 -3.47 6.91 1.56
N ALA A 184 -4.71 6.57 1.92
CA ALA A 184 -5.85 7.45 1.67
C ALA A 184 -5.73 8.82 2.38
N SER A 185 -5.12 8.90 3.56
CA SER A 185 -4.84 10.18 4.23
C SER A 185 -3.85 11.05 3.45
N ALA A 186 -2.80 10.45 2.89
CA ALA A 186 -1.86 11.15 2.03
C ALA A 186 -2.53 11.63 0.74
N VAL A 187 -3.33 10.78 0.08
CA VAL A 187 -4.13 11.16 -1.10
C VAL A 187 -5.07 12.31 -0.78
N GLY A 188 -5.81 12.22 0.33
CA GLY A 188 -6.71 13.29 0.77
C GLY A 188 -5.97 14.62 0.95
N ALA A 189 -4.77 14.58 1.51
CA ALA A 189 -3.94 15.76 1.69
C ALA A 189 -3.35 16.29 0.37
N PHE A 190 -2.89 15.42 -0.54
CA PHE A 190 -2.42 15.82 -1.87
C PHE A 190 -3.52 16.52 -2.66
N MET A 191 -4.70 15.91 -2.77
CA MET A 191 -5.83 16.49 -3.50
C MET A 191 -6.27 17.84 -2.90
N ARG A 192 -6.25 17.98 -1.57
CA ARG A 192 -6.64 19.23 -0.92
C ARG A 192 -5.58 20.32 -1.06
N THR A 193 -4.30 19.96 -1.04
CA THR A 193 -3.17 20.91 -1.05
C THR A 193 -2.78 21.31 -2.47
N PHE A 194 -2.70 20.34 -3.38
CA PHE A 194 -2.16 20.50 -4.74
C PHE A 194 -3.18 20.22 -5.86
N GLY A 195 -4.33 19.58 -5.55
CA GLY A 195 -5.35 19.27 -6.54
C GLY A 195 -5.05 18.04 -7.41
N ILE A 196 -3.93 17.38 -7.15
CA ILE A 196 -3.42 16.21 -7.88
C ILE A 196 -2.60 15.36 -6.89
N ASP A 197 -2.64 14.05 -7.05
CA ASP A 197 -2.03 13.07 -6.16
C ASP A 197 -0.50 12.94 -6.38
N GLU A 198 0.12 12.22 -5.45
CA GLU A 198 1.49 11.72 -5.46
C GLU A 198 2.59 12.75 -5.17
N PRO A 199 3.75 12.31 -4.64
CA PRO A 199 4.87 13.21 -4.36
C PRO A 199 5.26 14.03 -5.60
N MET A 200 5.73 15.25 -5.36
CA MET A 200 6.32 16.09 -6.40
C MET A 200 7.83 15.86 -6.53
N GLY A 201 8.50 15.40 -5.47
CA GLY A 201 9.93 15.01 -5.50
C GLY A 201 10.15 13.57 -5.97
N CYS A 202 11.39 13.10 -5.91
CA CYS A 202 11.78 11.73 -6.30
C CYS A 202 12.93 11.21 -5.43
N TYR A 203 13.39 9.98 -5.65
CA TYR A 203 14.44 9.43 -4.78
C TYR A 203 15.81 10.10 -4.95
N ASP A 204 16.06 10.82 -6.04
CA ASP A 204 17.27 11.64 -6.20
C ASP A 204 17.40 12.73 -5.12
N ASP A 205 16.30 13.06 -4.43
CA ASP A 205 16.32 13.97 -3.29
C ASP A 205 17.17 13.43 -2.12
N PHE A 206 17.29 12.10 -1.98
CA PHE A 206 18.11 11.49 -0.92
C PHE A 206 19.61 11.83 -1.06
N GLU A 207 20.12 12.00 -2.28
CA GLU A 207 21.53 12.37 -2.48
C GLU A 207 21.78 13.88 -2.36
N ASN A 208 20.72 14.69 -2.35
CA ASN A 208 20.81 16.15 -2.44
C ASN A 208 20.36 16.89 -1.16
N ALA A 209 19.73 16.21 -0.20
CA ALA A 209 19.23 16.83 1.02
C ALA A 209 20.35 17.17 2.02
N ASP A 210 20.14 18.24 2.79
CA ASP A 210 21.01 18.66 3.89
C ASP A 210 20.40 18.32 5.26
N ALA A 211 19.09 18.07 5.30
CA ALA A 211 18.41 17.54 6.46
C ALA A 211 17.31 16.56 6.07
N PHE A 212 17.22 15.47 6.83
CA PHE A 212 16.12 14.51 6.76
C PHE A 212 15.27 14.61 8.02
N VAL A 213 13.95 14.69 7.85
CA VAL A 213 13.00 14.69 8.97
C VAL A 213 12.04 13.53 8.82
N LEU A 214 12.21 12.49 9.65
CA LEU A 214 11.38 11.29 9.64
C LEU A 214 10.22 11.48 10.64
N TRP A 215 9.03 11.76 10.12
CA TRP A 215 7.79 11.92 10.90
C TRP A 215 7.10 10.55 11.09
N GLY A 216 7.51 9.82 12.13
CA GLY A 216 6.95 8.51 12.48
C GLY A 216 7.30 7.39 11.50
N SER A 217 8.26 7.62 10.60
CA SER A 217 8.73 6.63 9.62
C SER A 217 9.86 5.79 10.20
N ASN A 218 9.62 4.50 10.45
CA ASN A 218 10.70 3.54 10.71
C ASN A 218 11.30 3.03 9.38
N MET A 219 12.03 3.91 8.68
CA MET A 219 12.58 3.60 7.35
C MET A 219 13.58 2.44 7.38
N ALA A 220 14.34 2.30 8.47
CA ALA A 220 15.33 1.24 8.63
C ALA A 220 14.73 -0.17 8.44
N GLU A 221 13.45 -0.38 8.77
CA GLU A 221 12.79 -1.68 8.64
C GLU A 221 11.75 -1.73 7.51
N MET A 222 11.10 -0.61 7.19
CA MET A 222 9.96 -0.57 6.25
C MET A 222 10.32 -0.06 4.86
N HIS A 223 11.39 0.74 4.72
CA HIS A 223 11.96 1.19 3.45
C HIS A 223 13.49 1.06 3.44
N PRO A 224 14.06 -0.15 3.65
CA PRO A 224 15.46 -0.28 4.04
C PRO A 224 16.47 0.23 3.01
N VAL A 225 16.14 0.14 1.72
CA VAL A 225 17.02 0.64 0.65
C VAL A 225 17.00 2.18 0.58
N LEU A 226 15.85 2.82 0.83
CA LEU A 226 15.82 4.29 0.97
C LEU A 226 16.54 4.73 2.25
N TRP A 227 16.39 3.98 3.34
CA TRP A 227 17.20 4.20 4.54
C TRP A 227 18.69 4.08 4.26
N THR A 228 19.10 3.15 3.40
CA THR A 228 20.51 3.00 3.00
C THR A 228 20.99 4.22 2.22
N ARG A 229 20.19 4.79 1.30
CA ARG A 229 20.53 6.03 0.59
C ARG A 229 20.65 7.23 1.53
N LEU A 230 19.71 7.36 2.47
CA LEU A 230 19.77 8.36 3.53
C LEU A 230 21.05 8.19 4.38
N ALA A 231 21.34 6.96 4.79
CA ALA A 231 22.52 6.65 5.59
C ALA A 231 23.82 6.95 4.85
N ASP A 232 23.91 6.61 3.56
CA ASP A 232 25.05 6.97 2.73
C ASP A 232 25.22 8.51 2.68
N ARG A 233 24.15 9.26 2.39
CA ARG A 233 24.19 10.73 2.39
C ARG A 233 24.68 11.29 3.74
N ARG A 234 24.15 10.80 4.86
CA ARG A 234 24.51 11.27 6.21
C ARG A 234 25.93 10.87 6.63
N LEU A 235 26.37 9.67 6.30
CA LEU A 235 27.69 9.18 6.73
C LEU A 235 28.82 9.70 5.82
N SER A 236 28.53 9.94 4.54
CA SER A 236 29.47 10.52 3.58
C SER A 236 29.55 12.05 3.66
N ASN A 237 28.57 12.71 4.30
CA ASN A 237 28.59 14.15 4.56
C ASN A 237 28.15 14.46 6.01
N PRO A 238 29.08 14.81 6.92
CA PRO A 238 28.78 15.01 8.34
C PRO A 238 27.93 16.26 8.64
N ASP A 239 27.81 17.20 7.69
CA ASP A 239 26.97 18.40 7.84
C ASP A 239 25.49 18.13 7.63
N VAL A 240 25.15 16.97 7.06
CA VAL A 240 23.78 16.51 6.90
C VAL A 240 23.21 16.16 8.28
N LYS A 241 21.97 16.56 8.55
CA LYS A 241 21.27 16.25 9.81
C LYS A 241 20.14 15.25 9.61
N VAL A 242 19.97 14.33 10.56
CA VAL A 242 18.86 13.37 10.58
C VAL A 242 18.04 13.56 11.85
N ALA A 243 16.83 14.08 11.70
CA ALA A 243 15.83 14.15 12.76
C ALA A 243 14.88 12.96 12.65
N VAL A 244 14.68 12.23 13.75
CA VAL A 244 13.78 11.07 13.80
C VAL A 244 12.77 11.28 14.91
N LEU A 245 11.51 11.43 14.51
CA LEU A 245 10.37 11.54 15.41
C LEU A 245 9.59 10.22 15.38
N SER A 246 9.25 9.69 16.56
CA SER A 246 8.43 8.49 16.69
C SER A 246 7.69 8.47 18.03
N THR A 247 6.69 7.59 18.19
CA THR A 247 6.06 7.32 19.50
C THR A 247 6.84 6.31 20.33
N TYR A 248 7.85 5.65 19.74
CA TYR A 248 8.78 4.73 20.41
C TYR A 248 10.13 4.72 19.69
N GLN A 249 11.22 4.41 20.40
CA GLN A 249 12.52 4.27 19.74
C GLN A 249 12.58 2.96 18.95
N HIS A 250 13.22 3.01 17.79
CA HIS A 250 13.42 1.89 16.87
C HIS A 250 14.72 2.11 16.08
N ARG A 251 15.13 1.16 15.23
CA ARG A 251 16.42 1.20 14.51
C ARG A 251 16.74 2.49 13.73
N SER A 252 15.74 3.23 13.25
CA SER A 252 16.02 4.52 12.60
C SER A 252 16.63 5.57 13.56
N PHE A 253 16.50 5.40 14.89
CA PHE A 253 17.16 6.25 15.89
C PHE A 253 18.69 6.03 15.94
N ASP A 254 19.19 4.91 15.41
CA ASP A 254 20.63 4.58 15.45
C ASP A 254 21.49 5.55 14.62
N LEU A 255 20.86 6.34 13.73
CA LEU A 255 21.50 7.38 12.91
C LEU A 255 20.97 8.81 13.23
N ALA A 256 20.08 8.95 14.22
CA ALA A 256 19.44 10.23 14.48
C ALA A 256 20.39 11.22 15.20
N ASP A 257 20.58 12.40 14.61
CA ASP A 257 21.21 13.55 15.26
C ASP A 257 20.21 14.23 16.23
N ILE A 258 18.93 14.24 15.85
CA ILE A 258 17.82 14.85 16.62
C ILE A 258 16.76 13.77 16.91
N PRO A 259 16.97 12.92 17.93
CA PRO A 259 16.00 11.90 18.31
C PRO A 259 14.85 12.51 19.13
N MET A 260 13.60 12.19 18.78
CA MET A 260 12.41 12.64 19.49
C MET A 260 11.41 11.50 19.66
N VAL A 261 11.07 11.21 20.92
CA VAL A 261 9.92 10.37 21.27
C VAL A 261 8.79 11.29 21.71
N PHE A 262 7.64 11.23 21.04
CA PHE A 262 6.50 12.13 21.29
C PHE A 262 5.23 11.37 21.64
N THR A 263 4.35 12.00 22.43
CA THR A 263 3.03 11.46 22.80
C THR A 263 2.16 11.26 21.55
N PRO A 264 1.47 10.11 21.37
CA PRO A 264 0.62 9.87 20.20
C PRO A 264 -0.34 11.03 19.90
N GLN A 265 -0.51 11.37 18.61
CA GLN A 265 -1.36 12.45 18.09
C GLN A 265 -0.81 13.89 18.25
N THR A 266 0.30 14.07 18.99
CA THR A 266 0.85 15.43 19.26
C THR A 266 1.81 15.93 18.18
N ASP A 267 2.05 15.15 17.12
CA ASP A 267 2.69 15.60 15.89
C ASP A 267 1.94 16.77 15.23
N LEU A 268 0.60 16.84 15.36
CA LEU A 268 -0.19 18.02 15.00
C LEU A 268 0.28 19.30 15.75
N VAL A 269 0.60 19.17 17.04
CA VAL A 269 1.09 20.28 17.86
C VAL A 269 2.49 20.69 17.42
N ILE A 270 3.38 19.72 17.22
CA ILE A 270 4.76 19.98 16.79
C ILE A 270 4.78 20.66 15.42
N ALA A 271 3.97 20.20 14.46
CA ALA A 271 3.94 20.79 13.12
C ALA A 271 3.42 22.24 13.13
N ASN A 272 2.38 22.53 13.91
CA ASN A 272 1.89 23.90 14.08
C ASN A 272 2.90 24.78 14.84
N PHE A 273 3.61 24.23 15.82
CA PHE A 273 4.72 24.94 16.48
C PHE A 273 5.82 25.32 15.50
N ILE A 274 6.22 24.42 14.58
CA ILE A 274 7.23 24.74 13.56
C ILE A 274 6.73 25.87 12.64
N ALA A 275 5.47 25.82 12.21
CA ALA A 275 4.88 26.89 11.41
C ALA A 275 4.88 28.24 12.16
N ASN A 276 4.50 28.24 13.43
CA ASN A 276 4.56 29.41 14.30
C ASN A 276 6.00 29.92 14.43
N TYR A 277 6.97 29.03 14.67
CA TYR A 277 8.38 29.37 14.77
C TYR A 277 8.92 30.04 13.50
N ILE A 278 8.60 29.51 12.31
CA ILE A 278 8.98 30.11 11.02
C ILE A 278 8.46 31.54 10.92
N ILE A 279 7.20 31.78 11.30
CA ILE A 279 6.58 33.11 11.25
C ILE A 279 7.24 34.06 12.26
N GLN A 280 7.41 33.63 13.52
CA GLN A 280 7.97 34.46 14.59
C GLN A 280 9.45 34.81 14.39
N ASN A 281 10.17 34.06 13.55
CA ASN A 281 11.58 34.31 13.23
C ASN A 281 11.76 34.89 11.82
N GLU A 282 10.70 35.44 11.21
CA GLU A 282 10.74 36.10 9.90
C GLU A 282 11.32 35.20 8.78
N ALA A 283 11.15 33.88 8.91
CA ALA A 283 11.73 32.87 8.01
C ALA A 283 10.77 32.41 6.90
N VAL A 284 9.67 33.14 6.70
CA VAL A 284 8.71 32.86 5.61
C VAL A 284 9.31 33.32 4.27
N ASP A 285 9.31 32.45 3.26
CA ASP A 285 9.61 32.83 1.89
C ASP A 285 8.41 33.60 1.30
N MET A 286 8.37 34.90 1.55
CA MET A 286 7.24 35.76 1.15
C MET A 286 7.10 35.87 -0.38
N ASP A 287 8.19 35.72 -1.15
CA ASP A 287 8.10 35.71 -2.61
C ASP A 287 7.36 34.46 -3.09
N PHE A 288 7.75 33.29 -2.57
CA PHE A 288 7.08 32.03 -2.89
C PHE A 288 5.63 32.02 -2.40
N VAL A 289 5.39 32.39 -1.13
CA VAL A 289 4.06 32.37 -0.51
C VAL A 289 3.10 33.29 -1.26
N SER A 290 3.50 34.52 -1.57
CA SER A 290 2.66 35.50 -2.26
C SER A 290 2.32 35.09 -3.69
N LYS A 291 3.20 34.38 -4.40
CA LYS A 291 2.95 33.94 -5.78
C LYS A 291 2.19 32.62 -5.85
N HIS A 292 2.55 31.64 -5.02
CA HIS A 292 2.23 30.24 -5.27
C HIS A 292 1.30 29.60 -4.23
N THR A 293 0.81 30.34 -3.22
CA THR A 293 0.00 29.76 -2.15
C THR A 293 -1.28 30.53 -1.84
N ASN A 294 -2.31 29.81 -1.39
CA ASN A 294 -3.52 30.33 -0.75
C ASN A 294 -3.63 29.79 0.68
N PHE A 295 -4.35 30.47 1.56
CA PHE A 295 -4.60 30.00 2.93
C PHE A 295 -6.07 29.60 3.13
N ARG A 296 -6.30 28.51 3.88
CA ARG A 296 -7.64 28.04 4.23
C ARG A 296 -7.73 27.61 5.70
N LEU A 297 -8.86 27.86 6.34
CA LEU A 297 -9.23 27.30 7.65
C LEU A 297 -10.12 26.08 7.45
N GLY A 298 -9.67 24.90 7.88
CA GLY A 298 -10.47 23.68 7.82
C GLY A 298 -11.56 23.63 8.88
N ASN A 299 -12.66 22.91 8.58
CA ASN A 299 -13.66 22.58 9.59
C ASN A 299 -13.03 21.73 10.70
N GLN A 300 -13.34 22.06 11.94
CA GLN A 300 -12.87 21.37 13.15
C GLN A 300 -14.00 20.48 13.71
N ASP A 301 -13.71 19.67 14.71
CA ASP A 301 -14.67 18.79 15.38
C ASP A 301 -15.43 17.89 14.40
N ILE A 302 -14.64 17.09 13.68
CA ILE A 302 -15.08 16.31 12.51
C ILE A 302 -15.43 14.85 12.84
N GLY A 303 -15.43 14.47 14.13
CA GLY A 303 -15.67 13.10 14.57
C GLY A 303 -14.51 12.16 14.28
N TYR A 304 -14.79 10.85 14.17
CA TYR A 304 -13.76 9.81 14.06
C TYR A 304 -14.13 8.69 13.07
N GLY A 305 -15.13 8.93 12.21
CA GLY A 305 -15.56 7.95 11.20
C GLY A 305 -16.02 6.61 11.77
N LEU A 306 -16.47 6.61 13.01
CA LEU A 306 -17.09 5.48 13.68
C LEU A 306 -18.53 5.29 13.16
N ARG A 307 -19.24 4.27 13.65
CA ARG A 307 -20.66 4.11 13.32
C ARG A 307 -21.46 5.35 13.80
N PRO A 308 -22.53 5.77 13.09
CA PRO A 308 -23.28 6.99 13.42
C PRO A 308 -23.80 7.07 14.86
N GLU A 309 -24.14 5.93 15.45
CA GLU A 309 -24.63 5.78 16.82
C GLU A 309 -23.55 5.87 17.89
N HIS A 310 -22.26 5.84 17.52
CA HIS A 310 -21.16 5.93 18.48
C HIS A 310 -21.14 7.31 19.15
N PRO A 311 -20.94 7.41 20.49
CA PRO A 311 -21.00 8.70 21.20
C PRO A 311 -20.09 9.79 20.62
N LEU A 312 -18.84 9.46 20.28
CA LEU A 312 -17.91 10.40 19.63
C LEU A 312 -18.39 10.92 18.27
N GLN A 313 -19.19 10.12 17.56
CA GLN A 313 -19.74 10.50 16.26
C GLN A 313 -20.96 11.41 16.43
N GLN A 314 -21.81 11.15 17.43
CA GLN A 314 -22.94 12.02 17.78
C GLN A 314 -22.51 13.36 18.39
N ALA A 315 -21.40 13.38 19.12
CA ALA A 315 -20.86 14.59 19.74
C ALA A 315 -20.22 15.56 18.73
N ALA A 316 -19.80 15.07 17.57
CA ALA A 316 -19.06 15.85 16.59
C ALA A 316 -19.94 16.83 15.80
N LYS A 317 -19.57 18.11 15.78
CA LYS A 317 -20.34 19.17 15.11
C LYS A 317 -20.31 19.12 13.59
N ASN A 318 -19.20 18.66 12.99
CA ASN A 318 -18.96 18.77 11.55
C ASN A 318 -18.67 17.43 10.87
N ALA A 319 -19.15 16.31 11.42
CA ALA A 319 -18.78 15.00 10.90
C ALA A 319 -19.31 14.70 9.49
N ASP A 320 -20.43 15.29 9.09
CA ASP A 320 -20.99 15.27 7.73
C ASP A 320 -20.28 16.25 6.77
N LYS A 321 -19.55 17.23 7.31
CA LYS A 321 -18.85 18.30 6.60
C LYS A 321 -17.35 18.31 6.87
N ALA A 322 -16.77 17.15 7.17
CA ALA A 322 -15.38 17.02 7.60
C ALA A 322 -14.36 17.59 6.60
N GLY A 323 -14.69 17.55 5.30
CA GLY A 323 -13.85 18.10 4.23
C GLY A 323 -13.96 19.62 4.01
N GLY A 324 -14.90 20.31 4.68
CA GLY A 324 -15.15 21.73 4.47
C GLY A 324 -13.99 22.63 4.90
N SER A 325 -13.87 23.79 4.26
CA SER A 325 -12.90 24.83 4.62
C SER A 325 -13.29 26.18 4.03
N LYS A 326 -12.87 27.28 4.68
CA LYS A 326 -13.02 28.65 4.16
C LYS A 326 -11.66 29.29 3.88
N GLU A 327 -11.62 30.26 2.98
CA GLU A 327 -10.43 31.07 2.75
C GLU A 327 -10.14 31.98 3.94
N ILE A 328 -8.87 32.22 4.21
CA ILE A 328 -8.36 33.13 5.25
C ILE A 328 -7.14 33.88 4.71
N SER A 329 -6.74 34.95 5.37
CA SER A 329 -5.49 35.66 5.09
C SER A 329 -4.26 34.99 5.73
N PHE A 330 -3.07 35.44 5.35
CA PHE A 330 -1.83 35.04 6.03
C PHE A 330 -1.83 35.48 7.50
N GLU A 331 -2.34 36.67 7.81
CA GLU A 331 -2.43 37.20 9.18
C GLU A 331 -3.37 36.36 10.04
N GLU A 332 -4.50 35.92 9.48
CA GLU A 332 -5.41 34.99 10.16
C GLU A 332 -4.75 33.62 10.40
N TYR A 333 -3.95 33.12 9.46
CA TYR A 333 -3.17 31.89 9.65
C TYR A 333 -2.09 32.06 10.74
N ALA A 334 -1.35 33.17 10.71
CA ALA A 334 -0.35 33.49 11.74
C ALA A 334 -0.99 33.57 13.12
N LYS A 335 -2.15 34.23 13.24
CA LYS A 335 -2.92 34.28 14.49
C LYS A 335 -3.41 32.90 14.94
N PHE A 336 -3.75 32.03 14.00
CA PHE A 336 -4.18 30.66 14.30
C PHE A 336 -3.05 29.81 14.91
N VAL A 337 -1.82 29.93 14.40
CA VAL A 337 -0.69 29.12 14.89
C VAL A 337 0.03 29.73 16.09
N GLU A 338 -0.19 31.02 16.39
CA GLU A 338 0.39 31.73 17.55
C GLU A 338 0.29 30.97 18.88
N PRO A 339 -0.83 30.31 19.25
CA PRO A 339 -0.94 29.57 20.51
C PRO A 339 -0.05 28.33 20.61
N TYR A 340 0.49 27.84 19.49
CA TYR A 340 1.40 26.69 19.47
C TYR A 340 2.83 27.15 19.78
N THR A 341 3.06 27.60 21.02
CA THR A 341 4.38 28.04 21.49
C THR A 341 5.30 26.86 21.76
N LEU A 342 6.59 27.15 21.99
CA LEU A 342 7.58 26.14 22.37
C LEU A 342 7.18 25.42 23.68
N GLU A 343 6.71 26.17 24.67
CA GLU A 343 6.28 25.64 25.97
C GLU A 343 5.03 24.77 25.82
N TYR A 344 4.08 25.19 24.97
CA TYR A 344 2.88 24.38 24.69
C TYR A 344 3.26 23.08 23.97
N ALA A 345 4.14 23.16 22.98
CA ALA A 345 4.62 21.98 22.24
C ALA A 345 5.39 21.01 23.13
N GLU A 346 6.31 21.50 23.98
CA GLU A 346 7.04 20.68 24.95
C GLU A 346 6.07 19.98 25.91
N LYS A 347 5.15 20.73 26.51
CA LYS A 347 4.17 20.19 27.46
C LYS A 347 3.28 19.11 26.84
N MET A 348 2.73 19.37 25.65
CA MET A 348 1.79 18.45 25.01
C MET A 348 2.50 17.21 24.47
N SER A 349 3.63 17.39 23.80
CA SER A 349 4.31 16.29 23.12
C SER A 349 5.21 15.46 24.02
N GLY A 350 5.63 16.00 25.17
CA GLY A 350 6.66 15.41 26.02
C GLY A 350 8.07 15.47 25.42
N VAL A 351 8.26 16.16 24.30
CA VAL A 351 9.57 16.35 23.66
C VAL A 351 10.27 17.56 24.30
N PRO A 352 11.53 17.43 24.73
CA PRO A 352 12.29 18.55 25.29
C PRO A 352 12.36 19.77 24.35
N ALA A 353 12.20 20.97 24.91
CA ALA A 353 12.18 22.24 24.16
C ALA A 353 13.41 22.42 23.25
N ASN A 354 14.61 22.01 23.69
CA ASN A 354 15.81 22.13 22.88
C ASN A 354 15.76 21.32 21.58
N ARG A 355 15.11 20.14 21.58
CA ARG A 355 14.96 19.29 20.40
C ARG A 355 13.90 19.84 19.43
N LEU A 356 12.80 20.34 19.98
CA LEU A 356 11.77 21.04 19.19
C LEU A 356 12.37 22.25 18.47
N LEU A 357 13.17 23.05 19.17
CA LEU A 357 13.85 24.21 18.62
C LEU A 357 14.89 23.83 17.55
N GLU A 358 15.67 22.78 17.78
CA GLU A 358 16.65 22.27 16.80
C GLU A 358 15.97 21.84 15.50
N LEU A 359 14.83 21.14 15.59
CA LEU A 359 14.02 20.76 14.45
C LEU A 359 13.44 21.98 13.71
N ALA A 360 12.85 22.93 14.43
CA ALA A 360 12.23 24.09 13.82
C ALA A 360 13.25 24.96 13.06
N LYS A 361 14.47 25.08 13.60
CA LYS A 361 15.59 25.76 12.94
C LYS A 361 15.98 25.13 11.61
N LEU A 362 15.97 23.79 11.48
CA LEU A 362 16.25 23.13 10.20
C LEU A 362 15.27 23.56 9.10
N TYR A 363 13.99 23.71 9.44
CA TYR A 363 13.00 24.20 8.48
C TYR A 363 13.12 25.70 8.21
N ALA A 364 13.39 26.51 9.23
CA ALA A 364 13.49 27.96 9.09
C ALA A 364 14.75 28.43 8.34
N ASP A 365 15.86 27.69 8.40
CA ASP A 365 17.12 28.06 7.75
C ASP A 365 17.00 27.99 6.21
N PRO A 366 17.05 29.12 5.47
CA PRO A 366 16.86 29.13 4.02
C PRO A 366 17.94 28.37 3.24
N ASP A 367 19.12 28.17 3.84
CA ASP A 367 20.25 27.49 3.19
C ASP A 367 20.20 25.97 3.37
N LYS A 368 19.26 25.44 4.14
CA LYS A 368 19.08 23.99 4.36
C LYS A 368 18.02 23.41 3.45
N LYS A 369 18.43 22.47 2.59
CA LYS A 369 17.51 21.60 1.84
C LYS A 369 16.95 20.52 2.75
N VAL A 370 15.64 20.57 2.99
CA VAL A 370 14.96 19.65 3.92
C VAL A 370 14.13 18.64 3.14
N MET A 371 14.32 17.36 3.42
CA MET A 371 13.47 16.26 2.96
C MET A 371 12.66 15.70 4.12
N SER A 372 11.35 15.91 4.09
CA SER A 372 10.43 15.37 5.11
C SER A 372 9.85 14.05 4.66
N LEU A 373 9.86 13.05 5.53
CA LEU A 373 9.55 11.66 5.21
C LEU A 373 8.56 11.08 6.22
N TRP A 374 7.33 10.81 5.79
CA TRP A 374 6.31 10.19 6.64
C TRP A 374 5.70 8.95 5.98
N THR A 375 5.20 8.05 6.81
CA THR A 375 4.55 6.80 6.39
C THR A 375 3.25 6.59 7.19
N MET A 376 3.11 5.49 7.93
CA MET A 376 1.86 5.15 8.60
C MET A 376 1.64 5.93 9.90
N GLY A 377 2.68 6.50 10.52
CA GLY A 377 2.50 7.37 11.70
C GLY A 377 1.56 8.54 11.41
N ALA A 378 1.76 9.17 10.25
CA ALA A 378 0.94 10.29 9.78
C ALA A 378 -0.33 9.84 9.03
N ASN A 379 -0.32 8.70 8.34
CA ASN A 379 -1.47 8.29 7.52
C ASN A 379 -2.51 7.49 8.31
N GLN A 380 -2.07 6.53 9.14
CA GLN A 380 -2.93 5.76 10.04
C GLN A 380 -3.14 6.58 11.32
N HIS A 381 -3.91 7.64 11.17
CA HIS A 381 -4.08 8.70 12.15
C HIS A 381 -5.49 9.26 12.00
N THR A 382 -6.22 9.45 13.08
CA THR A 382 -7.62 9.98 13.04
C THR A 382 -7.73 11.42 12.52
N ARG A 383 -6.61 12.12 12.40
CA ARG A 383 -6.44 13.40 11.68
C ARG A 383 -5.32 13.32 10.64
N GLY A 384 -5.21 12.18 9.97
CA GLY A 384 -4.11 11.88 9.06
C GLY A 384 -4.04 12.80 7.84
N VAL A 385 -5.19 13.21 7.29
CA VAL A 385 -5.23 14.22 6.24
C VAL A 385 -4.65 15.53 6.78
N TRP A 386 -5.03 15.94 7.99
CA TRP A 386 -4.57 17.20 8.55
C TRP A 386 -3.07 17.20 8.80
N VAL A 387 -2.52 16.18 9.44
CA VAL A 387 -1.07 16.17 9.75
C VAL A 387 -0.23 16.15 8.47
N ASN A 388 -0.68 15.46 7.41
CA ASN A 388 -0.06 15.55 6.09
C ASN A 388 -0.08 16.99 5.54
N GLN A 389 -1.22 17.70 5.65
CA GLN A 389 -1.34 19.11 5.25
C GLN A 389 -0.43 20.02 6.07
N LEU A 390 -0.29 19.77 7.38
CA LEU A 390 0.61 20.55 8.23
C LEU A 390 2.08 20.36 7.84
N PHE A 391 2.49 19.15 7.43
CA PHE A 391 3.82 18.95 6.87
C PHE A 391 4.01 19.73 5.58
N TYR A 392 3.01 19.75 4.68
CA TYR A 392 3.06 20.59 3.49
C TYR A 392 3.14 22.09 3.84
N ASN A 393 2.39 22.57 4.83
CA ASN A 393 2.44 23.97 5.26
C ASN A 393 3.86 24.42 5.58
N ILE A 394 4.61 23.62 6.34
CA ILE A 394 6.00 23.94 6.73
C ILE A 394 6.88 24.13 5.48
N HIS A 395 6.74 23.26 4.48
CA HIS A 395 7.48 23.38 3.21
C HIS A 395 7.00 24.53 2.34
N LEU A 396 5.69 24.81 2.31
CA LEU A 396 5.11 25.89 1.52
C LEU A 396 5.44 27.27 2.11
N LEU A 397 5.48 27.42 3.44
CA LEU A 397 5.91 28.65 4.11
C LEU A 397 7.36 29.00 3.80
N THR A 398 8.19 28.03 3.46
CA THR A 398 9.64 28.19 3.25
C THR A 398 10.08 28.03 1.80
N GLY A 399 9.16 27.81 0.86
CA GLY A 399 9.49 27.58 -0.56
C GLY A 399 10.36 26.33 -0.81
N LYS A 400 10.37 25.39 0.14
CA LYS A 400 11.21 24.19 0.18
C LYS A 400 10.53 23.00 -0.50
N ILE A 401 10.20 23.10 -1.77
CA ILE A 401 9.42 22.09 -2.51
C ILE A 401 9.86 21.98 -3.97
N SER A 402 9.69 20.78 -4.57
CA SER A 402 9.96 20.51 -5.98
C SER A 402 11.36 20.93 -6.48
N LYS A 403 12.38 20.81 -5.61
CA LYS A 403 13.78 21.07 -5.95
C LYS A 403 14.63 19.86 -5.49
N PRO A 404 15.76 19.57 -6.14
CA PRO A 404 16.66 18.48 -5.73
C PRO A 404 17.05 18.58 -4.25
N GLY A 405 16.70 17.56 -3.47
CA GLY A 405 16.99 17.45 -2.03
C GLY A 405 16.04 18.20 -1.11
N CYS A 406 15.02 18.86 -1.66
CA CYS A 406 14.20 19.81 -0.93
C CYS A 406 12.72 19.59 -1.23
N GLY A 407 12.04 18.90 -0.33
CA GLY A 407 10.61 18.64 -0.49
C GLY A 407 9.97 17.72 0.54
N PRO A 408 8.65 17.81 0.67
CA PRO A 408 7.86 16.87 1.46
C PRO A 408 7.60 15.59 0.65
N PHE A 409 7.94 14.43 1.20
CA PHE A 409 7.88 13.14 0.52
C PHE A 409 7.07 12.11 1.32
N SER A 410 5.82 11.88 0.88
CA SER A 410 4.98 10.80 1.42
C SER A 410 5.48 9.44 0.96
N LEU A 411 5.94 8.60 1.89
CA LEU A 411 6.41 7.26 1.58
C LEU A 411 5.23 6.30 1.41
N THR A 412 5.18 5.63 0.27
CA THR A 412 4.17 4.60 0.00
C THR A 412 4.61 3.24 0.52
N GLY A 413 3.71 2.53 1.22
CA GLY A 413 4.01 1.25 1.85
C GLY A 413 4.01 0.05 0.88
N GLN A 414 2.98 -0.09 0.06
CA GLN A 414 2.77 -1.21 -0.86
C GLN A 414 3.47 -1.01 -2.20
N PRO A 415 3.78 -2.09 -2.96
CA PRO A 415 4.60 -1.99 -4.16
C PRO A 415 3.90 -1.27 -5.31
N SER A 416 2.56 -1.27 -5.31
CA SER A 416 1.73 -0.57 -6.30
C SER A 416 0.46 0.02 -5.67
N ALA A 417 0.56 0.52 -4.44
CA ALA A 417 -0.51 1.40 -3.93
C ALA A 417 -0.60 2.68 -4.79
N CYS A 418 0.53 3.18 -5.31
CA CYS A 418 0.57 4.23 -6.34
C CYS A 418 -0.02 3.70 -7.66
N GLY A 419 0.78 2.95 -8.41
CA GLY A 419 0.49 2.54 -9.79
C GLY A 419 -0.82 1.82 -10.02
N THR A 420 -1.32 1.10 -9.00
CA THR A 420 -2.57 0.38 -9.10
C THR A 420 -3.67 1.07 -8.33
N ALA A 421 -3.62 1.09 -6.99
CA ALA A 421 -4.79 1.52 -6.23
C ALA A 421 -5.14 3.01 -6.46
N ARG A 422 -4.12 3.88 -6.47
CA ARG A 422 -4.29 5.35 -6.56
C ARG A 422 -4.39 5.82 -8.00
N GLU A 423 -3.47 5.43 -8.87
CA GLU A 423 -3.42 5.93 -10.25
C GLU A 423 -4.57 5.36 -11.10
N VAL A 424 -4.92 4.07 -10.95
CA VAL A 424 -6.12 3.48 -11.58
C VAL A 424 -7.40 3.89 -10.86
N GLY A 425 -7.32 4.22 -9.57
CA GLY A 425 -8.48 4.65 -8.80
C GLY A 425 -9.41 3.51 -8.38
N THR A 426 -8.85 2.40 -7.86
CA THR A 426 -9.62 1.23 -7.37
C THR A 426 -10.25 1.49 -5.99
N PHE A 427 -10.76 2.70 -5.77
CA PHE A 427 -11.40 3.13 -4.53
C PHE A 427 -12.88 3.41 -4.74
N SER A 428 -13.62 3.42 -3.64
CA SER A 428 -15.08 3.50 -3.70
C SER A 428 -15.62 4.84 -4.20
N HIS A 429 -14.76 5.86 -4.32
CA HIS A 429 -15.11 7.21 -4.74
C HIS A 429 -14.37 7.65 -6.01
N ARG A 430 -13.52 6.79 -6.57
CA ARG A 430 -12.54 7.15 -7.61
C ARG A 430 -12.89 6.61 -8.99
N LEU A 431 -12.30 7.27 -9.97
CA LEU A 431 -12.06 6.87 -11.35
C LEU A 431 -10.54 7.05 -11.63
N PRO A 432 -10.01 6.56 -12.76
CA PRO A 432 -8.59 6.70 -13.11
C PRO A 432 -8.09 8.15 -13.12
N ALA A 433 -6.78 8.35 -12.92
CA ALA A 433 -6.11 9.66 -13.01
C ALA A 433 -6.80 10.76 -12.17
N ASP A 434 -6.85 10.55 -10.85
CA ASP A 434 -7.43 11.46 -9.83
C ASP A 434 -8.91 11.81 -9.97
N MET A 435 -9.57 11.29 -10.99
CA MET A 435 -10.99 11.47 -11.18
C MET A 435 -11.82 10.81 -10.07
N VAL A 436 -13.06 11.26 -9.96
CA VAL A 436 -13.99 10.91 -8.88
C VAL A 436 -15.37 10.67 -9.44
N VAL A 437 -16.05 9.65 -8.92
CA VAL A 437 -17.38 9.23 -9.38
C VAL A 437 -18.43 10.30 -9.15
N ALA A 438 -18.24 11.18 -8.16
CA ALA A 438 -19.18 12.26 -7.85
C ALA A 438 -19.23 13.35 -8.93
N ASN A 439 -18.15 13.54 -9.71
CA ASN A 439 -18.08 14.56 -10.74
C ASN A 439 -18.69 14.04 -12.07
N PRO A 440 -19.77 14.66 -12.59
CA PRO A 440 -20.39 14.23 -13.84
C PRO A 440 -19.45 14.30 -15.05
N ALA A 441 -18.55 15.30 -15.13
CA ALA A 441 -17.60 15.40 -16.24
C ALA A 441 -16.61 14.22 -16.24
N HIS A 442 -16.18 13.79 -15.05
CA HIS A 442 -15.28 12.64 -14.90
C HIS A 442 -15.93 11.33 -15.32
N ARG A 443 -17.20 11.13 -14.93
CA ARG A 443 -17.98 9.96 -15.38
C ARG A 443 -18.13 9.95 -16.89
N LYS A 444 -18.48 11.09 -17.49
CA LYS A 444 -18.63 11.22 -18.95
C LYS A 444 -17.34 10.85 -19.70
N ILE A 445 -16.19 11.40 -19.30
CA ILE A 445 -14.88 11.03 -19.88
C ILE A 445 -14.65 9.52 -19.79
N THR A 446 -14.96 8.93 -18.64
CA THR A 446 -14.75 7.49 -18.41
C THR A 446 -15.71 6.65 -19.25
N GLU A 447 -16.98 7.03 -19.33
CA GLU A 447 -17.97 6.37 -20.17
C GLU A 447 -17.61 6.47 -21.66
N GLU A 448 -17.08 7.59 -22.13
CA GLU A 448 -16.59 7.75 -23.51
C GLU A 448 -15.39 6.83 -23.79
N ILE A 449 -14.38 6.82 -22.92
CA ILE A 449 -13.20 5.94 -23.09
C ILE A 449 -13.63 4.48 -23.09
N TRP A 450 -14.47 4.07 -22.13
CA TRP A 450 -14.95 2.68 -22.00
C TRP A 450 -16.09 2.32 -22.95
N LYS A 451 -16.50 3.21 -23.86
CA LYS A 451 -17.61 3.03 -24.81
C LYS A 451 -18.93 2.65 -24.13
N LEU A 452 -19.28 3.29 -23.03
CA LEU A 452 -20.48 3.02 -22.26
C LEU A 452 -21.59 4.03 -22.57
N PRO A 453 -22.86 3.63 -22.52
CA PRO A 453 -23.96 4.58 -22.58
C PRO A 453 -23.92 5.54 -21.38
N ASP A 454 -24.27 6.81 -21.63
CA ASP A 454 -24.31 7.87 -20.62
C ASP A 454 -25.12 7.46 -19.37
N GLY A 455 -24.53 7.62 -18.18
CA GLY A 455 -25.12 7.27 -16.89
C GLY A 455 -24.93 5.81 -16.45
N THR A 456 -24.03 5.07 -17.11
CA THR A 456 -23.63 3.72 -16.69
C THR A 456 -22.94 3.77 -15.33
N ILE A 457 -21.99 4.69 -15.13
CA ILE A 457 -21.19 4.77 -13.91
C ILE A 457 -22.01 5.44 -12.79
N PRO A 458 -22.15 4.82 -11.61
CA PRO A 458 -22.90 5.41 -10.52
C PRO A 458 -22.23 6.69 -9.98
N ALA A 459 -23.03 7.72 -9.69
CA ALA A 459 -22.54 8.99 -9.15
C ALA A 459 -22.16 8.93 -7.66
N LYS A 460 -22.79 8.02 -6.90
CA LYS A 460 -22.61 7.92 -5.45
C LYS A 460 -21.34 7.11 -5.11
N PRO A 461 -20.48 7.59 -4.20
CA PRO A 461 -19.42 6.74 -3.66
C PRO A 461 -19.97 5.48 -3.00
N GLY A 462 -19.28 4.35 -3.20
CA GLY A 462 -19.62 3.09 -2.55
C GLY A 462 -18.96 2.89 -1.20
N TYR A 463 -18.98 1.66 -0.73
CA TYR A 463 -18.48 1.32 0.60
C TYR A 463 -16.94 1.30 0.61
N HIS A 464 -16.33 2.18 1.42
CA HIS A 464 -14.89 2.13 1.70
C HIS A 464 -14.55 0.95 2.63
N ALA A 465 -13.27 0.56 2.75
CA ALA A 465 -12.82 -0.64 3.49
C ALA A 465 -13.55 -0.91 4.82
N VAL A 466 -13.51 0.04 5.77
CA VAL A 466 -14.20 -0.11 7.07
C VAL A 466 -15.72 -0.19 6.92
N LEU A 467 -16.30 0.57 5.98
CA LEU A 467 -17.74 0.52 5.73
C LEU A 467 -18.17 -0.79 5.08
N GLN A 468 -17.32 -1.43 4.27
CA GLN A 468 -17.61 -2.77 3.72
C GLN A 468 -17.79 -3.78 4.86
N SER A 469 -16.89 -3.80 5.85
CA SER A 469 -17.03 -4.66 7.04
C SER A 469 -18.33 -4.40 7.81
N ARG A 470 -18.68 -3.13 8.00
CA ARG A 470 -19.95 -2.75 8.64
C ARG A 470 -21.17 -3.18 7.83
N MET A 471 -21.14 -3.02 6.50
CA MET A 471 -22.24 -3.43 5.61
C MET A 471 -22.36 -4.96 5.49
N LEU A 472 -21.25 -5.70 5.57
CA LEU A 472 -21.26 -7.16 5.68
C LEU A 472 -21.96 -7.59 6.98
N LYS A 473 -21.55 -7.02 8.13
CA LYS A 473 -22.22 -7.28 9.42
C LYS A 473 -23.71 -6.98 9.36
N ASP A 474 -24.07 -5.85 8.77
CA ASP A 474 -25.46 -5.38 8.66
C ASP A 474 -26.29 -6.10 7.57
N GLY A 475 -25.72 -7.07 6.85
CA GLY A 475 -26.43 -7.82 5.79
C GLY A 475 -26.75 -6.99 4.53
N LYS A 476 -26.05 -5.88 4.32
CA LYS A 476 -26.24 -4.94 3.19
C LYS A 476 -25.24 -5.12 2.05
N LEU A 477 -24.17 -5.88 2.29
CA LEU A 477 -23.18 -6.30 1.30
C LEU A 477 -23.14 -7.82 1.34
N ASN A 478 -23.73 -8.48 0.34
CA ASN A 478 -24.07 -9.91 0.40
C ASN A 478 -23.23 -10.78 -0.54
N PHE A 479 -22.60 -10.20 -1.55
CA PHE A 479 -21.56 -10.88 -2.32
C PHE A 479 -20.27 -10.07 -2.21
N TYR A 480 -19.23 -10.69 -1.70
CA TYR A 480 -17.99 -9.99 -1.38
C TYR A 480 -16.78 -10.80 -1.85
N TRP A 481 -16.01 -10.22 -2.77
CA TRP A 481 -14.81 -10.86 -3.30
C TRP A 481 -13.57 -10.08 -2.92
N THR A 482 -12.65 -10.70 -2.19
CA THR A 482 -11.34 -10.12 -1.88
C THR A 482 -10.24 -10.79 -2.69
N GLN A 483 -9.30 -9.99 -3.17
CA GLN A 483 -8.15 -10.47 -3.96
C GLN A 483 -6.84 -9.85 -3.46
N VAL A 484 -5.79 -10.66 -3.36
CA VAL A 484 -4.44 -10.22 -2.97
C VAL A 484 -4.43 -9.45 -1.63
N THR A 485 -5.34 -9.82 -0.72
CA THR A 485 -5.40 -9.28 0.64
C THR A 485 -5.71 -10.37 1.66
N ASN A 486 -5.30 -10.11 2.90
CA ASN A 486 -5.68 -10.92 4.05
C ASN A 486 -6.38 -10.03 5.10
N ASN A 487 -7.54 -9.48 4.73
CA ASN A 487 -8.24 -8.45 5.52
C ASN A 487 -8.82 -8.95 6.85
N MET A 488 -9.08 -10.26 7.02
CA MET A 488 -9.47 -10.81 8.31
C MET A 488 -8.35 -10.69 9.36
N GLN A 489 -7.09 -10.66 8.93
CA GLN A 489 -5.94 -10.40 9.80
C GLN A 489 -5.51 -8.92 9.79
N ALA A 490 -5.65 -8.21 8.66
CA ALA A 490 -5.15 -6.84 8.49
C ALA A 490 -6.16 -5.73 8.79
N GLY A 491 -7.46 -5.99 8.63
CA GLY A 491 -8.53 -5.04 8.91
C GLY A 491 -8.72 -4.84 10.42
N PRO A 492 -9.21 -3.67 10.87
CA PRO A 492 -9.35 -3.36 12.28
C PRO A 492 -10.62 -3.96 12.88
N ASN A 493 -10.70 -3.99 14.21
CA ASN A 493 -11.88 -4.40 14.98
C ASN A 493 -12.50 -5.72 14.46
N VAL A 494 -11.64 -6.73 14.31
CA VAL A 494 -11.99 -8.01 13.67
C VAL A 494 -13.16 -8.70 14.38
N VAL A 495 -13.19 -8.60 15.71
CA VAL A 495 -14.17 -9.30 16.57
C VAL A 495 -15.57 -8.73 16.39
N GLU A 496 -15.71 -7.41 16.32
CA GLU A 496 -17.04 -6.79 16.29
C GLU A 496 -17.58 -6.67 14.87
N GLU A 497 -16.74 -6.44 13.85
CA GLU A 497 -17.20 -6.06 12.51
C GLU A 497 -16.85 -7.10 11.44
N ILE A 498 -15.57 -7.42 11.27
CA ILE A 498 -15.12 -8.20 10.11
C ILE A 498 -15.56 -9.67 10.20
N TYR A 499 -15.23 -10.36 11.29
CA TYR A 499 -15.53 -11.77 11.42
C TYR A 499 -17.04 -12.06 11.44
N PRO A 500 -17.87 -11.37 12.25
CA PRO A 500 -19.32 -11.55 12.20
C PRO A 500 -19.92 -11.20 10.83
N GLY A 501 -19.38 -10.18 10.14
CA GLY A 501 -19.84 -9.81 8.80
C GLY A 501 -19.53 -10.86 7.75
N TRP A 502 -18.34 -11.45 7.77
CA TRP A 502 -17.96 -12.50 6.81
C TRP A 502 -18.72 -13.80 7.08
N ARG A 503 -19.02 -14.09 8.35
CA ARG A 503 -19.76 -15.28 8.77
C ARG A 503 -21.28 -15.09 8.81
N ASN A 504 -21.79 -13.91 8.51
CA ASN A 504 -23.23 -13.70 8.37
C ASN A 504 -23.78 -14.64 7.26
N PRO A 505 -24.80 -15.46 7.53
CA PRO A 505 -25.33 -16.45 6.59
C PRO A 505 -25.98 -15.82 5.34
N GLU A 506 -26.33 -14.54 5.37
CA GLU A 506 -26.80 -13.82 4.18
C GLU A 506 -25.68 -13.45 3.19
N ASN A 507 -24.42 -13.60 3.59
CA ASN A 507 -23.28 -13.17 2.80
C ASN A 507 -22.53 -14.35 2.18
N PHE A 508 -22.05 -14.17 0.95
CA PHE A 508 -21.16 -15.07 0.25
C PHE A 508 -19.80 -14.39 0.04
N VAL A 509 -18.75 -14.95 0.63
CA VAL A 509 -17.41 -14.39 0.68
C VAL A 509 -16.45 -15.25 -0.13
N VAL A 510 -15.80 -14.61 -1.10
CA VAL A 510 -14.79 -15.22 -1.98
C VAL A 510 -13.43 -14.64 -1.66
N VAL A 511 -12.40 -15.49 -1.52
CA VAL A 511 -11.01 -15.08 -1.32
C VAL A 511 -10.11 -15.66 -2.41
N SER A 512 -9.43 -14.79 -3.17
CA SER A 512 -8.34 -15.18 -4.06
C SER A 512 -7.00 -14.97 -3.36
N ASP A 513 -6.27 -16.06 -3.10
CA ASP A 513 -4.96 -16.03 -2.44
C ASP A 513 -4.06 -17.17 -2.98
N PRO A 514 -2.72 -17.00 -3.03
CA PRO A 514 -1.81 -18.10 -3.26
C PRO A 514 -1.69 -19.09 -2.09
N TYR A 515 -2.08 -18.70 -0.87
CA TYR A 515 -1.90 -19.48 0.36
C TYR A 515 -3.16 -19.55 1.24
N PRO A 516 -3.29 -20.57 2.09
CA PRO A 516 -4.23 -20.56 3.21
C PRO A 516 -3.90 -19.41 4.16
N THR A 517 -4.84 -18.49 4.29
CA THR A 517 -4.78 -17.34 5.21
C THR A 517 -5.98 -17.35 6.14
N VAL A 518 -5.91 -16.55 7.21
CA VAL A 518 -7.07 -16.35 8.11
C VAL A 518 -8.29 -15.84 7.33
N SER A 519 -8.08 -15.02 6.30
CA SER A 519 -9.16 -14.59 5.41
C SER A 519 -9.73 -15.75 4.60
N ALA A 520 -8.88 -16.56 3.97
CA ALA A 520 -9.32 -17.74 3.22
C ALA A 520 -10.11 -18.70 4.11
N MET A 521 -9.64 -18.95 5.33
CA MET A 521 -10.33 -19.82 6.30
C MET A 521 -11.70 -19.28 6.72
N ALA A 522 -11.89 -17.95 6.76
CA ALA A 522 -13.17 -17.34 7.11
C ALA A 522 -14.13 -17.19 5.91
N ALA A 523 -13.67 -17.48 4.69
CA ALA A 523 -14.44 -17.37 3.46
C ALA A 523 -15.39 -18.55 3.26
N ASP A 524 -16.16 -18.47 2.17
CA ASP A 524 -17.05 -19.53 1.69
C ASP A 524 -16.48 -20.23 0.45
N LEU A 525 -15.74 -19.48 -0.37
CA LEU A 525 -15.03 -19.96 -1.55
C LEU A 525 -13.60 -19.40 -1.57
N ILE A 526 -12.63 -20.28 -1.81
CA ILE A 526 -11.22 -19.93 -1.96
C ILE A 526 -10.80 -20.22 -3.40
N LEU A 527 -10.15 -19.24 -4.05
CA LEU A 527 -9.64 -19.36 -5.42
C LEU A 527 -8.10 -19.43 -5.42
N PRO A 528 -7.48 -20.50 -5.96
CA PRO A 528 -6.03 -20.63 -6.02
C PRO A 528 -5.45 -19.62 -7.00
N THR A 529 -4.48 -18.83 -6.54
CA THR A 529 -4.08 -17.62 -7.28
C THR A 529 -2.61 -17.59 -7.68
N ALA A 530 -2.35 -17.26 -8.95
CA ALA A 530 -1.01 -17.04 -9.48
C ALA A 530 -0.41 -15.73 -8.94
N MET A 531 0.83 -15.76 -8.47
CA MET A 531 1.47 -14.65 -7.76
C MET A 531 2.79 -14.19 -8.41
N TRP A 532 3.07 -12.88 -8.29
CA TRP A 532 4.33 -12.26 -8.72
C TRP A 532 4.73 -12.65 -10.16
N VAL A 533 5.88 -13.31 -10.35
CA VAL A 533 6.43 -13.65 -11.68
C VAL A 533 5.77 -14.89 -12.31
N GLU A 534 4.75 -15.47 -11.68
CA GLU A 534 3.86 -16.47 -12.31
C GLU A 534 2.89 -15.84 -13.33
N LYS A 535 2.91 -14.51 -13.45
CA LYS A 535 2.12 -13.71 -14.40
C LYS A 535 2.92 -12.51 -14.88
N GLU A 536 2.55 -11.97 -16.04
CA GLU A 536 3.05 -10.65 -16.45
C GLU A 536 2.50 -9.60 -15.47
N GLY A 537 3.31 -8.58 -15.14
CA GLY A 537 2.83 -7.54 -14.25
C GLY A 537 3.52 -6.19 -14.35
N ALA A 538 2.87 -5.21 -13.74
CA ALA A 538 3.32 -3.83 -13.62
C ALA A 538 3.03 -3.31 -12.22
N TYR A 539 4.00 -2.63 -11.61
CA TYR A 539 3.85 -1.94 -10.32
C TYR A 539 4.40 -0.50 -10.39
N GLY A 540 3.69 0.46 -9.78
CA GLY A 540 4.15 1.84 -9.60
C GLY A 540 4.57 2.13 -8.15
N ASN A 541 5.83 2.51 -7.94
CA ASN A 541 6.41 2.72 -6.61
C ASN A 541 6.13 4.12 -6.02
N ALA A 542 6.71 4.44 -4.85
CA ALA A 542 6.45 5.72 -4.17
C ALA A 542 7.00 6.98 -4.87
N GLU A 543 7.88 6.85 -5.87
CA GLU A 543 8.41 7.98 -6.66
C GLU A 543 7.81 8.05 -8.08
N ARG A 544 6.60 7.51 -8.28
CA ARG A 544 5.88 7.48 -9.57
C ARG A 544 6.50 6.56 -10.62
N ARG A 545 7.45 5.69 -10.24
CA ARG A 545 8.15 4.80 -11.18
C ARG A 545 7.35 3.54 -11.45
N THR A 546 6.80 3.43 -12.66
CA THR A 546 6.12 2.23 -13.16
C THR A 546 7.15 1.24 -13.69
N GLN A 547 7.14 -0.01 -13.19
CA GLN A 547 8.08 -1.08 -13.55
C GLN A 547 7.33 -2.34 -14.00
N PHE A 548 7.69 -2.87 -15.16
CA PHE A 548 7.11 -4.10 -15.69
C PHE A 548 8.00 -5.33 -15.47
N TRP A 549 7.36 -6.50 -15.45
CA TRP A 549 7.99 -7.81 -15.56
C TRP A 549 7.18 -8.73 -16.48
N ASN A 550 7.86 -9.61 -17.20
CA ASN A 550 7.24 -10.69 -17.95
C ASN A 550 6.86 -11.85 -17.02
N GLN A 551 5.94 -12.72 -17.45
CA GLN A 551 5.74 -14.01 -16.79
C GLN A 551 7.01 -14.87 -16.96
N LEU A 552 7.59 -15.34 -15.84
CA LEU A 552 8.87 -16.05 -15.84
C LEU A 552 8.73 -17.54 -15.51
N VAL A 553 7.66 -17.92 -14.82
CA VAL A 553 7.34 -19.32 -14.46
C VAL A 553 5.82 -19.55 -14.53
N SER A 554 5.39 -20.81 -14.48
CA SER A 554 3.99 -21.19 -14.33
C SER A 554 3.56 -21.26 -12.87
N ALA A 555 2.28 -20.99 -12.61
CA ALA A 555 1.69 -21.22 -11.30
C ALA A 555 1.45 -22.74 -11.05
N PRO A 556 1.44 -23.20 -9.79
CA PRO A 556 1.20 -24.61 -9.47
C PRO A 556 -0.28 -25.00 -9.65
N GLY A 557 -0.52 -26.26 -10.01
CA GLY A 557 -1.86 -26.83 -10.16
C GLY A 557 -2.71 -26.03 -11.15
N GLU A 558 -3.91 -25.65 -10.70
CA GLU A 558 -4.89 -24.86 -11.44
C GLU A 558 -4.90 -23.40 -10.98
N ALA A 559 -3.86 -22.92 -10.30
CA ALA A 559 -3.80 -21.53 -9.85
C ALA A 559 -3.81 -20.57 -11.04
N LYS A 560 -4.75 -19.61 -11.03
CA LYS A 560 -4.93 -18.61 -12.10
C LYS A 560 -4.74 -17.20 -11.54
N SER A 561 -4.26 -16.26 -12.36
CA SER A 561 -4.04 -14.89 -11.91
C SER A 561 -5.34 -14.18 -11.56
N ASP A 562 -5.27 -13.17 -10.70
CA ASP A 562 -6.42 -12.31 -10.39
C ASP A 562 -7.00 -11.65 -11.65
N LEU A 563 -6.14 -11.33 -12.64
CA LEU A 563 -6.54 -10.82 -13.95
C LEU A 563 -7.42 -11.83 -14.68
N TRP A 564 -6.93 -13.06 -14.83
CA TRP A 564 -7.68 -14.14 -15.47
C TRP A 564 -9.03 -14.35 -14.79
N GLN A 565 -9.03 -14.41 -13.45
CA GLN A 565 -10.25 -14.63 -12.67
C GLN A 565 -11.29 -13.52 -12.93
N THR A 566 -10.86 -12.27 -12.97
CA THR A 566 -11.74 -11.11 -13.20
C THR A 566 -12.33 -11.11 -14.59
N VAL A 567 -11.50 -11.38 -15.61
CA VAL A 567 -11.93 -11.38 -17.01
C VAL A 567 -12.80 -12.60 -17.32
N GLU A 568 -12.44 -13.78 -16.81
CA GLU A 568 -13.24 -15.00 -16.99
C GLU A 568 -14.60 -14.90 -16.31
N PHE A 569 -14.64 -14.40 -15.06
CA PHE A 569 -15.91 -14.24 -14.33
C PHE A 569 -16.89 -13.30 -15.06
N SER A 570 -16.38 -12.30 -15.78
CA SER A 570 -17.21 -11.35 -16.54
C SER A 570 -18.02 -12.01 -17.67
N LYS A 571 -17.62 -13.19 -18.16
CA LYS A 571 -18.38 -13.96 -19.17
C LYS A 571 -19.70 -14.52 -18.62
N ARG A 572 -19.84 -14.64 -17.29
CA ARG A 572 -21.01 -15.23 -16.62
C ARG A 572 -22.22 -14.29 -16.52
N PHE A 573 -22.10 -13.06 -17.03
CA PHE A 573 -23.12 -12.01 -16.92
C PHE A 573 -23.45 -11.46 -18.30
N LYS A 574 -24.67 -11.68 -18.76
CA LYS A 574 -25.24 -10.90 -19.85
C LYS A 574 -25.60 -9.52 -19.35
N VAL A 575 -25.50 -8.52 -20.22
CA VAL A 575 -25.72 -7.13 -19.84
C VAL A 575 -27.14 -6.88 -19.32
N GLU A 576 -28.16 -7.61 -19.82
CA GLU A 576 -29.55 -7.53 -19.35
C GLU A 576 -29.74 -7.99 -17.90
N GLU A 577 -28.80 -8.76 -17.36
CA GLU A 577 -28.88 -9.26 -15.99
C GLU A 577 -28.39 -8.21 -14.98
N VAL A 578 -27.66 -7.18 -15.42
CA VAL A 578 -26.94 -6.25 -14.56
C VAL A 578 -27.16 -4.77 -14.90
N TRP A 579 -27.59 -4.46 -16.13
CA TRP A 579 -27.92 -3.11 -16.56
C TRP A 579 -29.43 -2.96 -16.71
N PRO A 580 -29.98 -1.81 -16.31
CA PRO A 580 -31.40 -1.56 -16.41
C PRO A 580 -31.78 -1.19 -17.85
N GLU A 581 -33.06 -1.37 -18.17
CA GLU A 581 -33.57 -1.20 -19.53
C GLU A 581 -33.34 0.20 -20.10
N GLU A 582 -33.41 1.26 -19.27
CA GLU A 582 -33.13 2.63 -19.71
C GLU A 582 -31.71 2.83 -20.22
N LEU A 583 -30.76 2.02 -19.72
CA LEU A 583 -29.37 2.08 -20.16
C LEU A 583 -29.17 1.29 -21.46
N LEU A 584 -29.80 0.13 -21.57
CA LEU A 584 -29.77 -0.72 -22.76
C LEU A 584 -30.48 -0.09 -23.95
N ALA A 585 -31.53 0.70 -23.72
CA ALA A 585 -32.19 1.48 -24.76
C ALA A 585 -31.27 2.53 -25.41
N LYS A 586 -30.25 3.03 -24.69
CA LYS A 586 -29.24 3.95 -25.22
C LYS A 586 -28.13 3.25 -26.02
N ALA A 587 -27.96 1.93 -25.84
CA ALA A 587 -26.96 1.12 -26.52
C ALA A 587 -27.55 -0.26 -26.92
N PRO A 588 -28.55 -0.30 -27.83
CA PRO A 588 -29.23 -1.54 -28.22
C PRO A 588 -28.28 -2.60 -28.82
N GLU A 589 -27.14 -2.18 -29.36
CA GLU A 589 -26.06 -3.04 -29.86
C GLU A 589 -25.38 -3.90 -28.79
N TYR A 590 -25.62 -3.61 -27.49
CA TYR A 590 -25.11 -4.39 -26.38
C TYR A 590 -26.04 -5.53 -25.95
N ARG A 591 -27.27 -5.58 -26.47
CA ARG A 591 -28.19 -6.67 -26.13
C ARG A 591 -27.63 -8.04 -26.56
N GLY A 592 -27.76 -9.02 -25.67
CA GLY A 592 -27.26 -10.37 -25.82
C GLY A 592 -25.77 -10.54 -25.53
N LYS A 593 -25.01 -9.44 -25.34
CA LYS A 593 -23.58 -9.48 -25.03
C LYS A 593 -23.34 -9.72 -23.55
N THR A 594 -22.17 -10.29 -23.26
CA THR A 594 -21.65 -10.45 -21.90
C THR A 594 -20.88 -9.21 -21.45
N LEU A 595 -20.61 -9.09 -20.14
CA LEU A 595 -19.69 -8.07 -19.65
C LEU A 595 -18.28 -8.25 -20.21
N TYR A 596 -17.86 -9.48 -20.54
CA TYR A 596 -16.59 -9.72 -21.23
C TYR A 596 -16.53 -8.99 -22.58
N ASP A 597 -17.57 -9.13 -23.39
CA ASP A 597 -17.65 -8.53 -24.73
C ASP A 597 -17.62 -7.00 -24.66
N ILE A 598 -18.26 -6.42 -23.65
CA ILE A 598 -18.36 -4.95 -23.50
C ILE A 598 -17.09 -4.35 -22.89
N LEU A 599 -16.49 -5.03 -21.90
CA LEU A 599 -15.40 -4.46 -21.11
C LEU A 599 -14.00 -4.83 -21.62
N PHE A 600 -13.85 -6.00 -22.26
CA PHE A 600 -12.53 -6.58 -22.58
C PHE A 600 -12.36 -6.95 -24.05
N ALA A 601 -13.40 -7.40 -24.75
CA ALA A 601 -13.39 -7.62 -26.21
C ALA A 601 -14.10 -6.47 -26.97
N ASN A 602 -13.68 -5.23 -26.68
CA ASN A 602 -14.40 -4.00 -27.02
C ASN A 602 -13.83 -3.21 -28.22
N GLY A 603 -12.89 -3.80 -28.95
CA GLY A 603 -12.13 -3.19 -30.04
C GLY A 603 -11.03 -2.22 -29.59
N GLN A 604 -10.81 -2.04 -28.29
CA GLN A 604 -9.70 -1.28 -27.71
C GLN A 604 -8.76 -2.21 -26.93
N VAL A 605 -9.30 -2.94 -25.95
CA VAL A 605 -8.54 -3.85 -25.09
C VAL A 605 -8.06 -5.11 -25.85
N ASP A 606 -8.83 -5.58 -26.82
CA ASP A 606 -8.49 -6.71 -27.69
C ASP A 606 -7.82 -6.32 -29.01
N LYS A 607 -7.41 -5.05 -29.14
CA LYS A 607 -6.79 -4.52 -30.37
C LYS A 607 -5.43 -5.16 -30.69
N PHE A 608 -4.68 -5.56 -29.66
CA PHE A 608 -3.30 -6.02 -29.83
C PHE A 608 -3.27 -7.55 -30.00
N PRO A 609 -2.80 -8.07 -31.15
CA PRO A 609 -2.78 -9.50 -31.41
C PRO A 609 -1.72 -10.22 -30.58
N LEU A 610 -1.83 -11.55 -30.47
CA LEU A 610 -0.82 -12.39 -29.79
C LEU A 610 0.59 -12.24 -30.39
N SER A 611 0.71 -11.86 -31.66
CA SER A 611 2.00 -11.63 -32.32
C SER A 611 2.78 -10.43 -31.76
N ASP A 612 2.13 -9.55 -30.99
CA ASP A 612 2.80 -8.42 -30.31
C ASP A 612 3.51 -8.85 -29.02
N MET A 613 3.23 -10.06 -28.52
CA MET A 613 3.89 -10.58 -27.33
C MET A 613 5.36 -10.90 -27.59
N ASN A 614 6.17 -10.77 -26.56
CA ASN A 614 7.53 -11.29 -26.60
C ASN A 614 7.52 -12.83 -26.55
N SER A 615 7.91 -13.48 -27.65
CA SER A 615 7.95 -14.94 -27.80
C SER A 615 8.89 -15.65 -26.80
N ASP A 616 9.80 -14.93 -26.14
CA ASP A 616 10.69 -15.50 -25.14
C ASP A 616 9.97 -15.86 -23.83
N TYR A 617 8.77 -15.32 -23.61
CA TYR A 617 8.04 -15.46 -22.35
C TYR A 617 6.64 -16.04 -22.58
N GLY A 618 6.13 -16.74 -21.55
CA GLY A 618 4.73 -17.12 -21.52
C GLY A 618 3.83 -15.91 -21.24
N ASN A 619 2.55 -16.04 -21.55
CA ASN A 619 1.50 -15.15 -21.07
C ASN A 619 0.19 -15.96 -21.06
N HIS A 620 -0.17 -16.52 -19.91
CA HIS A 620 -1.30 -17.45 -19.80
C HIS A 620 -2.63 -16.79 -20.17
N GLU A 621 -2.87 -15.57 -19.69
CA GLU A 621 -4.14 -14.87 -19.93
C GLU A 621 -4.30 -14.52 -21.40
N SER A 622 -3.26 -13.99 -22.04
CA SER A 622 -3.33 -13.64 -23.45
C SER A 622 -3.57 -14.88 -24.32
N ASN A 623 -2.88 -15.99 -24.03
CA ASN A 623 -3.12 -17.26 -24.73
C ASN A 623 -4.56 -17.77 -24.53
N ASP A 624 -5.12 -17.69 -23.31
CA ASP A 624 -6.47 -18.15 -23.00
C ASP A 624 -7.55 -17.28 -23.68
N PHE A 625 -7.34 -15.96 -23.78
CA PHE A 625 -8.33 -15.02 -24.35
C PHE A 625 -8.12 -14.71 -25.84
N GLY A 626 -6.97 -15.03 -26.42
CA GLY A 626 -6.69 -14.92 -27.86
C GLY A 626 -6.12 -13.57 -28.34
N PHE A 627 -5.74 -12.68 -27.42
CA PHE A 627 -5.14 -11.37 -27.73
C PHE A 627 -4.25 -10.89 -26.56
N TYR A 628 -3.40 -9.90 -26.80
CA TYR A 628 -2.49 -9.38 -25.78
C TYR A 628 -3.21 -8.49 -24.76
N LEU A 629 -3.88 -9.14 -23.79
CA LEU A 629 -4.80 -8.53 -22.84
C LEU A 629 -4.15 -7.44 -21.98
N GLN A 630 -2.95 -7.68 -21.45
CA GLN A 630 -2.26 -6.74 -20.57
C GLN A 630 -1.92 -5.43 -21.30
N LYS A 631 -1.45 -5.52 -22.55
CA LYS A 631 -1.13 -4.36 -23.39
C LYS A 631 -2.37 -3.54 -23.70
N GLY A 632 -3.47 -4.19 -24.09
CA GLY A 632 -4.72 -3.50 -24.37
C GLY A 632 -5.32 -2.80 -23.16
N LEU A 633 -5.35 -3.48 -22.00
CA LEU A 633 -5.80 -2.87 -20.74
C LEU A 633 -4.94 -1.67 -20.35
N PHE A 634 -3.62 -1.79 -20.48
CA PHE A 634 -2.71 -0.70 -20.13
C PHE A 634 -2.85 0.51 -21.05
N GLU A 635 -2.95 0.31 -22.37
CA GLU A 635 -3.07 1.42 -23.33
C GLU A 635 -4.43 2.11 -23.27
N GLU A 636 -5.52 1.37 -23.04
CA GLU A 636 -6.83 1.97 -22.76
C GLU A 636 -6.78 2.78 -21.46
N TYR A 637 -6.17 2.24 -20.39
CA TYR A 637 -5.96 2.95 -19.12
C TYR A 637 -5.07 4.20 -19.27
N ALA A 638 -3.97 4.12 -20.01
CA ALA A 638 -3.02 5.23 -20.16
C ALA A 638 -3.65 6.45 -20.85
N THR A 639 -4.72 6.25 -21.63
CA THR A 639 -5.49 7.33 -22.27
C THR A 639 -6.06 8.33 -21.26
N PHE A 640 -6.36 7.89 -20.04
CA PHE A 640 -6.86 8.77 -18.98
C PHE A 640 -5.81 9.80 -18.51
N GLY A 641 -4.53 9.43 -18.49
CA GLY A 641 -3.47 10.25 -17.91
C GLY A 641 -2.64 11.03 -18.93
N ARG A 642 -2.50 10.53 -20.16
CA ARG A 642 -1.73 11.17 -21.23
C ARG A 642 -2.36 12.51 -21.63
N GLY A 643 -1.59 13.60 -21.58
CA GLY A 643 -2.04 14.98 -21.78
C GLY A 643 -2.68 15.64 -20.55
N HIS A 644 -2.78 14.92 -19.42
CA HIS A 644 -3.52 15.35 -18.23
C HIS A 644 -2.67 15.29 -16.95
N GLY A 645 -1.34 15.36 -17.08
CA GLY A 645 -0.41 15.40 -15.94
C GLY A 645 -0.08 14.03 -15.34
N HIS A 646 -0.62 12.94 -15.89
CA HIS A 646 -0.38 11.55 -15.45
C HIS A 646 0.11 10.66 -16.61
N ASP A 647 0.96 11.21 -17.47
CA ASP A 647 1.41 10.55 -18.69
C ASP A 647 2.23 9.29 -18.39
N LEU A 648 1.67 8.13 -18.73
CA LEU A 648 2.42 6.89 -18.81
C LEU A 648 3.06 6.78 -20.20
N ALA A 649 4.30 6.25 -20.23
CA ALA A 649 4.96 5.92 -21.48
C ALA A 649 4.19 4.85 -22.26
N ASP A 650 4.60 4.60 -23.49
CA ASP A 650 4.08 3.46 -24.25
C ASP A 650 4.42 2.14 -23.54
N PHE A 651 3.46 1.20 -23.54
CA PHE A 651 3.56 -0.09 -22.86
C PHE A 651 4.92 -0.79 -23.08
N ASP A 652 5.37 -0.89 -24.34
CA ASP A 652 6.57 -1.62 -24.73
C ASP A 652 7.86 -1.00 -24.16
N VAL A 653 7.85 0.29 -23.80
CA VAL A 653 9.00 0.96 -23.18
C VAL A 653 9.28 0.39 -21.80
N TYR A 654 8.24 0.14 -21.01
CA TYR A 654 8.39 -0.37 -19.65
C TYR A 654 8.95 -1.81 -19.60
N HIS A 655 8.76 -2.61 -20.66
CA HIS A 655 9.40 -3.92 -20.80
C HIS A 655 10.91 -3.84 -21.05
N LYS A 656 11.40 -2.71 -21.57
CA LYS A 656 12.83 -2.46 -21.84
C LYS A 656 13.51 -1.78 -20.65
N GLU A 657 12.83 -0.81 -20.06
CA GLU A 657 13.37 0.04 -19.00
C GLU A 657 13.30 -0.59 -17.60
N ARG A 658 14.13 -0.08 -16.67
CA ARG A 658 14.01 -0.35 -15.21
C ARG A 658 12.97 0.59 -14.59
N GLY A 659 11.86 0.73 -15.30
CA GLY A 659 10.76 1.64 -15.04
C GLY A 659 11.06 3.11 -15.32
N LEU A 660 10.01 3.89 -15.50
CA LEU A 660 10.05 5.34 -15.74
C LEU A 660 9.07 6.06 -14.82
N ARG A 661 9.42 7.27 -14.40
CA ARG A 661 8.61 8.14 -13.53
C ARG A 661 7.66 9.02 -14.32
N TRP A 662 6.37 8.92 -14.05
CA TRP A 662 5.39 9.77 -14.70
C TRP A 662 5.41 11.22 -14.11
N PRO A 663 4.97 12.23 -14.88
CA PRO A 663 4.58 12.15 -16.29
C PRO A 663 5.78 11.89 -17.21
N VAL A 664 5.62 10.94 -18.14
CA VAL A 664 6.58 10.64 -19.22
C VAL A 664 6.10 11.34 -20.48
N VAL A 665 6.74 12.45 -20.85
CA VAL A 665 6.36 13.27 -22.00
C VAL A 665 7.48 13.24 -23.02
N ASN A 666 7.16 12.96 -24.29
CA ASN A 666 8.14 12.83 -25.38
C ASN A 666 9.29 11.86 -25.04
N GLY A 667 8.98 10.75 -24.35
CA GLY A 667 9.94 9.74 -23.92
C GLY A 667 10.82 10.12 -22.72
N LYS A 668 10.61 11.29 -22.10
CA LYS A 668 11.37 11.76 -20.95
C LYS A 668 10.55 11.66 -19.66
N GLU A 669 11.07 10.96 -18.65
CA GLU A 669 10.47 10.91 -17.31
C GLU A 669 10.62 12.24 -16.55
N THR A 670 9.74 12.47 -15.57
CA THR A 670 9.73 13.70 -14.76
C THR A 670 10.19 13.43 -13.32
N GLN A 671 11.30 14.07 -12.92
CA GLN A 671 11.87 13.96 -11.57
C GLN A 671 11.15 14.83 -10.54
N TRP A 672 11.05 16.14 -10.82
CA TRP A 672 10.37 17.10 -9.95
C TRP A 672 9.15 17.69 -10.67
N ARG A 673 7.95 17.44 -10.13
CA ARG A 673 6.69 18.01 -10.61
C ARG A 673 6.48 19.43 -10.10
N PHE A 674 5.65 20.20 -10.78
CA PHE A 674 5.30 21.60 -10.47
C PHE A 674 6.44 22.61 -10.56
N ARG A 675 7.60 22.21 -11.10
CA ARG A 675 8.79 23.06 -11.19
C ARG A 675 9.14 23.35 -12.64
N GLU A 676 9.24 24.63 -12.98
CA GLU A 676 9.71 25.09 -14.28
C GLU A 676 11.08 24.47 -14.62
N GLY A 677 11.22 23.99 -15.87
CA GLY A 677 12.42 23.35 -16.38
C GLY A 677 12.58 21.86 -16.03
N SER A 678 11.84 21.38 -15.03
CA SER A 678 11.79 19.95 -14.67
C SER A 678 10.49 19.29 -15.13
N ASP A 679 9.37 19.96 -14.93
CA ASP A 679 8.03 19.48 -15.27
C ASP A 679 7.56 20.11 -16.60
N PRO A 680 7.23 19.31 -17.62
CA PRO A 680 6.78 19.82 -18.92
C PRO A 680 5.41 20.53 -18.87
N TYR A 681 4.64 20.38 -17.78
CA TYR A 681 3.35 21.07 -17.61
C TYR A 681 3.47 22.49 -17.05
N VAL A 682 4.68 22.93 -16.67
CA VAL A 682 4.90 24.26 -16.10
C VAL A 682 5.45 25.20 -17.16
N GLY A 683 4.74 26.31 -17.39
CA GLY A 683 5.13 27.31 -18.39
C GLY A 683 6.41 28.08 -18.02
N GLU A 684 7.07 28.64 -19.04
CA GLU A 684 8.25 29.50 -18.89
C GLU A 684 7.93 30.76 -18.06
N GLY A 685 8.85 31.15 -17.17
CA GLY A 685 8.73 32.31 -16.29
C GLY A 685 7.81 32.13 -15.08
N LYS A 686 7.21 30.94 -14.90
CA LYS A 686 6.30 30.65 -13.77
C LYS A 686 7.03 30.31 -12.49
N GLY A 687 8.23 29.74 -12.56
CA GLY A 687 8.97 29.18 -11.44
C GLY A 687 8.31 27.92 -10.86
N PHE A 688 7.08 28.05 -10.35
CA PHE A 688 6.22 26.98 -9.87
C PHE A 688 4.79 27.14 -10.37
N GLU A 689 4.15 26.02 -10.70
CA GLU A 689 2.73 25.99 -11.03
C GLU A 689 2.11 24.69 -10.50
N PHE A 690 1.24 24.82 -9.50
CA PHE A 690 0.50 23.70 -8.90
C PHE A 690 -0.79 23.45 -9.68
N TYR A 691 -0.62 23.02 -10.93
CA TYR A 691 -1.68 22.94 -11.96
C TYR A 691 -2.82 21.97 -11.65
N GLY A 692 -2.76 21.20 -10.55
CA GLY A 692 -3.91 20.45 -10.05
C GLY A 692 -5.03 21.37 -9.54
N HIS A 693 -4.70 22.60 -9.12
CA HIS A 693 -5.68 23.66 -8.91
C HIS A 693 -5.72 24.62 -10.10
N LYS A 694 -6.92 25.10 -10.43
CA LYS A 694 -7.15 25.98 -11.59
C LYS A 694 -6.41 27.32 -11.52
N ASP A 695 -6.08 27.79 -10.32
CA ASP A 695 -5.33 29.02 -10.09
C ASP A 695 -3.80 28.78 -10.04
N GLY A 696 -3.34 27.54 -10.16
CA GLY A 696 -1.93 27.18 -10.12
C GLY A 696 -1.27 27.31 -8.74
N ARG A 697 -2.05 27.44 -7.66
CA ARG A 697 -1.54 27.72 -6.31
C ARG A 697 -1.81 26.57 -5.34
N ALA A 698 -0.81 26.22 -4.54
CA ALA A 698 -0.97 25.27 -3.45
C ALA A 698 -1.76 25.90 -2.29
N ARG A 699 -2.32 25.08 -1.41
CA ARG A 699 -3.15 25.55 -0.28
C ARG A 699 -2.50 25.22 1.06
N ILE A 700 -2.18 26.25 1.84
CA ILE A 700 -1.78 26.16 3.24
C ILE A 700 -3.05 26.09 4.12
N PHE A 701 -3.10 25.17 5.07
CA PHE A 701 -4.27 24.95 5.91
C PHE A 701 -4.03 25.22 7.40
N ALA A 702 -4.84 26.10 8.01
CA ALA A 702 -4.98 26.19 9.46
C ALA A 702 -5.82 25.02 9.97
N LEU A 703 -5.21 24.11 10.74
CA LEU A 703 -5.81 22.89 11.27
C LEU A 703 -5.31 22.64 12.70
N PRO A 704 -6.19 22.37 13.67
CA PRO A 704 -5.79 22.28 15.07
C PRO A 704 -5.24 20.91 15.44
N TYR A 705 -4.66 20.82 16.63
CA TYR A 705 -4.61 19.56 17.36
C TYR A 705 -6.02 19.13 17.79
N GLU A 706 -6.38 17.88 17.50
CA GLU A 706 -7.53 17.20 18.10
C GLU A 706 -7.07 15.82 18.59
N PRO A 707 -7.58 15.35 19.75
CA PRO A 707 -7.09 14.13 20.40
C PRO A 707 -7.35 12.87 19.58
N ALA A 708 -6.75 11.76 20.01
CA ALA A 708 -7.05 10.44 19.46
C ALA A 708 -8.50 10.02 19.78
N ALA A 709 -9.07 9.12 18.96
CA ALA A 709 -10.41 8.57 19.21
C ALA A 709 -10.52 7.83 20.56
N GLU A 710 -9.44 7.15 20.97
CA GLU A 710 -9.35 6.44 22.23
C GLU A 710 -7.95 6.66 22.80
N SER A 711 -7.88 7.18 24.03
CA SER A 711 -6.63 7.39 24.78
C SER A 711 -6.65 6.54 26.06
N PRO A 712 -5.49 6.21 26.65
CA PRO A 712 -5.42 5.50 27.92
C PRO A 712 -6.18 6.21 29.02
N ASP A 713 -6.73 5.41 29.92
CA ASP A 713 -7.47 5.83 31.10
C ASP A 713 -7.13 4.91 32.29
N GLU A 714 -7.89 5.01 33.38
CA GLU A 714 -7.64 4.22 34.59
C GLU A 714 -7.80 2.71 34.38
N GLU A 715 -8.66 2.27 33.44
CA GLU A 715 -8.88 0.83 33.20
C GLU A 715 -7.94 0.29 32.12
N TYR A 716 -7.75 1.05 31.04
CA TYR A 716 -6.88 0.69 29.92
C TYR A 716 -5.67 1.63 29.91
N ASP A 717 -4.69 1.29 30.75
CA ASP A 717 -3.60 2.16 31.19
C ASP A 717 -2.42 2.31 30.20
N PHE A 718 -2.47 1.63 29.04
CA PHE A 718 -1.42 1.68 28.03
C PHE A 718 -1.94 2.13 26.67
N TRP A 719 -1.09 2.90 25.96
CA TRP A 719 -1.21 3.03 24.52
C TRP A 719 -0.81 1.73 23.82
N LEU A 720 -1.62 1.28 22.87
CA LEU A 720 -1.22 0.27 21.88
C LEU A 720 -0.84 0.95 20.57
N CYS A 721 0.40 0.74 20.13
CA CYS A 721 0.82 0.98 18.76
C CYS A 721 1.04 -0.35 18.03
N THR A 722 0.58 -0.47 16.79
CA THR A 722 0.84 -1.66 15.96
C THR A 722 1.68 -1.34 14.73
N GLY A 723 2.36 -2.34 14.17
CA GLY A 723 3.18 -2.14 13.00
C GLY A 723 3.87 -3.37 12.47
N ARG A 724 5.04 -3.17 11.87
CA ARG A 724 5.76 -4.20 11.11
C ARG A 724 7.15 -4.42 11.72
N VAL A 725 7.86 -5.41 11.20
CA VAL A 725 9.27 -5.71 11.48
C VAL A 725 9.99 -5.96 10.15
N VAL A 726 11.32 -5.83 10.09
CA VAL A 726 12.06 -5.90 8.81
C VAL A 726 11.92 -7.25 8.09
N GLU A 727 11.75 -8.35 8.82
CA GLU A 727 11.74 -9.71 8.28
C GLU A 727 10.42 -10.08 7.61
N HIS A 728 9.31 -9.49 8.08
CA HIS A 728 7.97 -9.94 7.69
C HIS A 728 7.19 -8.92 6.88
N TRP A 729 6.50 -9.42 5.86
CA TRP A 729 5.59 -8.63 5.05
C TRP A 729 4.16 -8.79 5.55
N HIS A 730 3.60 -7.68 6.01
CA HIS A 730 2.19 -7.58 6.37
C HIS A 730 1.78 -8.70 7.34
N THR A 731 0.90 -9.59 6.90
CA THR A 731 0.28 -10.67 7.68
C THR A 731 1.10 -11.96 7.70
N GLY A 732 2.38 -11.90 7.32
CA GLY A 732 3.27 -13.06 7.38
C GLY A 732 3.02 -14.14 6.33
N SER A 733 1.88 -14.16 5.63
CA SER A 733 1.48 -15.30 4.78
C SER A 733 2.52 -15.73 3.74
N MET A 734 3.27 -14.80 3.15
CA MET A 734 4.42 -15.14 2.31
C MET A 734 5.70 -15.37 3.13
N THR A 735 6.03 -14.45 4.04
CA THR A 735 7.36 -14.41 4.69
C THR A 735 7.53 -15.39 5.84
N GLN A 736 6.49 -15.73 6.60
CA GLN A 736 6.55 -16.81 7.60
C GLN A 736 6.63 -18.21 6.96
N ARG A 737 6.35 -18.32 5.65
CA ARG A 737 6.60 -19.55 4.86
C ARG A 737 8.02 -19.63 4.31
N VAL A 738 8.84 -18.59 4.51
CA VAL A 738 10.27 -18.60 4.19
C VAL A 738 11.04 -19.02 5.44
N PRO A 739 11.74 -20.18 5.44
CA PRO A 739 12.36 -20.73 6.65
C PRO A 739 13.30 -19.78 7.38
N GLU A 740 14.13 -19.03 6.65
CA GLU A 740 15.08 -18.09 7.23
C GLU A 740 14.40 -16.88 7.87
N LEU A 741 13.36 -16.34 7.23
CA LEU A 741 12.62 -15.20 7.77
C LEU A 741 11.81 -15.60 9.00
N TYR A 742 11.14 -16.76 8.95
CA TYR A 742 10.46 -17.34 10.11
C TYR A 742 11.43 -17.56 11.27
N LYS A 743 12.59 -18.19 11.04
CA LYS A 743 13.59 -18.39 12.09
C LYS A 743 14.12 -17.09 12.68
N ALA A 744 14.23 -16.03 11.87
CA ALA A 744 14.72 -14.73 12.33
C ALA A 744 13.73 -13.99 13.25
N PHE A 745 12.42 -14.19 13.06
CA PHE A 745 11.39 -13.61 13.93
C PHE A 745 10.13 -14.50 13.95
N PRO A 746 10.10 -15.60 14.72
CA PRO A 746 9.06 -16.62 14.57
C PRO A 746 7.66 -16.12 14.96
N ASP A 747 7.57 -15.46 16.12
CA ASP A 747 6.31 -15.11 16.77
C ASP A 747 6.25 -13.61 17.03
N ALA A 748 5.05 -13.01 17.00
CA ALA A 748 4.89 -11.65 17.48
C ALA A 748 5.17 -11.55 18.99
N VAL A 749 5.63 -10.38 19.43
CA VAL A 749 5.91 -10.07 20.85
C VAL A 749 5.34 -8.71 21.21
N CYS A 750 5.03 -8.51 22.49
CA CYS A 750 4.67 -7.23 23.06
C CYS A 750 5.94 -6.51 23.55
N TYR A 751 6.41 -5.55 22.76
CA TYR A 751 7.50 -4.66 23.17
C TYR A 751 6.99 -3.72 24.26
N MET A 752 7.69 -3.68 25.39
CA MET A 752 7.28 -2.95 26.60
C MET A 752 8.50 -2.32 27.28
N HIS A 753 8.31 -1.17 27.94
CA HIS A 753 9.33 -0.54 28.76
C HIS A 753 9.72 -1.46 29.94
N PRO A 754 11.01 -1.62 30.30
CA PRO A 754 11.42 -2.48 31.41
C PRO A 754 10.74 -2.12 32.74
N ASP A 755 10.66 -0.85 33.09
CA ASP A 755 10.01 -0.40 34.33
C ASP A 755 8.48 -0.68 34.36
N ASP A 756 7.81 -0.67 33.22
CA ASP A 756 6.38 -1.03 33.15
C ASP A 756 6.20 -2.54 33.40
N ALA A 757 7.11 -3.35 32.85
CA ALA A 757 7.14 -4.78 33.12
C ALA A 757 7.41 -5.04 34.60
N GLU A 758 8.39 -4.36 35.20
CA GLU A 758 8.69 -4.46 36.64
C GLU A 758 7.51 -4.06 37.52
N ALA A 759 6.88 -2.91 37.23
CA ALA A 759 5.70 -2.43 37.95
C ALA A 759 4.51 -3.40 37.90
N LYS A 760 4.40 -4.20 36.82
CA LYS A 760 3.38 -5.25 36.67
C LYS A 760 3.86 -6.65 37.10
N GLY A 761 5.06 -6.79 37.68
CA GLY A 761 5.62 -8.08 38.11
C GLY A 761 5.95 -9.03 36.94
N LEU A 762 6.14 -8.49 35.74
CA LEU A 762 6.44 -9.22 34.51
C LEU A 762 7.95 -9.26 34.24
N ARG A 763 8.40 -10.28 33.52
CA ARG A 763 9.77 -10.38 33.01
C ARG A 763 9.75 -10.54 31.49
N ARG A 764 10.89 -10.31 30.84
CA ARG A 764 11.07 -10.67 29.43
C ARG A 764 10.71 -12.16 29.23
N GLY A 765 9.83 -12.45 28.27
CA GLY A 765 9.32 -13.78 27.97
C GLY A 765 8.06 -14.19 28.75
N SER A 766 7.64 -13.41 29.76
CA SER A 766 6.35 -13.59 30.41
C SER A 766 5.23 -13.57 29.38
N GLU A 767 4.31 -14.51 29.50
CA GLU A 767 3.10 -14.54 28.70
C GLU A 767 2.07 -13.57 29.28
N VAL A 768 1.44 -12.80 28.40
CA VAL A 768 0.48 -11.76 28.77
C VAL A 768 -0.68 -11.75 27.79
N ARG A 769 -1.84 -11.30 28.28
CA ARG A 769 -2.93 -10.84 27.43
C ARG A 769 -2.84 -9.35 27.21
N VAL A 770 -2.92 -8.95 25.95
CA VAL A 770 -3.10 -7.54 25.53
C VAL A 770 -4.59 -7.35 25.28
N VAL A 771 -5.25 -6.59 26.14
CA VAL A 771 -6.73 -6.51 26.19
C VAL A 771 -7.17 -5.08 25.91
N SER A 772 -8.09 -4.90 24.97
CA SER A 772 -8.86 -3.65 24.82
C SER A 772 -10.34 -3.88 25.09
N ARG A 773 -11.14 -2.83 24.93
CA ARG A 773 -12.61 -2.89 25.00
C ARG A 773 -13.25 -3.85 23.99
N ARG A 774 -12.54 -4.20 22.91
CA ARG A 774 -13.06 -4.96 21.76
C ARG A 774 -12.66 -6.43 21.78
N GLY A 775 -11.52 -6.75 22.37
CA GLY A 775 -10.96 -8.10 22.35
C GLY A 775 -9.55 -8.18 22.91
N GLU A 776 -8.98 -9.39 22.82
CA GLU A 776 -7.66 -9.68 23.36
C GLU A 776 -6.85 -10.62 22.47
N ILE A 777 -5.53 -10.61 22.67
CA ILE A 777 -4.60 -11.64 22.20
C ILE A 777 -3.66 -12.06 23.34
N THR A 778 -3.09 -13.26 23.23
CA THR A 778 -1.98 -13.71 24.06
C THR A 778 -0.67 -13.56 23.31
N THR A 779 0.35 -13.03 23.98
CA THR A 779 1.71 -12.83 23.42
C THR A 779 2.75 -12.84 24.54
N ARG A 780 4.04 -12.65 24.21
CA ARG A 780 5.14 -12.59 25.18
C ARG A 780 5.76 -11.21 25.27
N ILE A 781 6.16 -10.82 26.48
CA ILE A 781 6.84 -9.55 26.75
C ILE A 781 8.28 -9.53 26.20
N GLU A 782 8.66 -8.46 25.51
CA GLU A 782 10.02 -8.16 25.06
C GLU A 782 10.46 -6.78 25.57
N THR A 783 11.41 -6.73 26.51
CA THR A 783 11.90 -5.48 27.12
C THR A 783 13.30 -5.06 26.65
N ARG A 784 13.94 -5.85 25.77
CA ARG A 784 15.33 -5.64 25.32
C ARG A 784 15.49 -5.74 23.80
N GLY A 785 14.38 -5.76 23.07
CA GLY A 785 14.40 -5.91 21.63
C GLY A 785 14.66 -4.60 20.88
N ARG A 786 14.45 -4.63 19.56
CA ARG A 786 14.74 -3.53 18.63
C ARG A 786 13.83 -2.30 18.78
N ASN A 787 12.62 -2.49 19.32
CA ASN A 787 11.69 -1.41 19.60
C ASN A 787 11.68 -1.16 21.12
N LYS A 788 11.87 0.09 21.52
CA LYS A 788 11.94 0.51 22.92
C LYS A 788 10.88 1.60 23.15
N PRO A 789 9.65 1.22 23.54
CA PRO A 789 8.60 2.19 23.82
C PRO A 789 8.89 2.96 25.11
N PRO A 790 8.38 4.20 25.25
CA PRO A 790 8.38 4.91 26.53
C PRO A 790 7.41 4.24 27.51
N LYS A 791 7.46 4.64 28.79
CA LYS A 791 6.50 4.16 29.79
C LYS A 791 5.05 4.45 29.36
N GLY A 792 4.15 3.51 29.62
CA GLY A 792 2.73 3.62 29.27
C GLY A 792 2.40 3.38 27.79
N LEU A 793 3.36 2.88 26.99
CA LEU A 793 3.13 2.47 25.60
C LEU A 793 3.68 1.07 25.34
N VAL A 794 2.91 0.27 24.60
CA VAL A 794 3.35 -1.02 24.06
C VAL A 794 3.30 -1.03 22.54
N PHE A 795 4.21 -1.79 21.93
CA PHE A 795 4.20 -2.04 20.49
C PHE A 795 4.05 -3.53 20.18
N VAL A 796 3.12 -3.88 19.28
CA VAL A 796 2.88 -5.26 18.83
C VAL A 796 2.84 -5.32 17.30
N PRO A 797 3.68 -6.14 16.64
CA PRO A 797 3.61 -6.31 15.20
C PRO A 797 2.47 -7.26 14.78
N PHE A 798 1.89 -7.07 13.59
CA PHE A 798 0.69 -7.83 13.15
C PHE A 798 0.95 -9.01 12.20
N PHE A 799 2.21 -9.43 12.02
CA PHE A 799 2.56 -10.45 11.02
C PHE A 799 2.13 -11.86 11.41
N ASP A 800 1.95 -12.11 12.70
CA ASP A 800 1.72 -13.44 13.23
C ASP A 800 0.23 -13.80 13.17
N ALA A 801 -0.11 -14.80 12.36
CA ALA A 801 -1.49 -15.27 12.20
C ALA A 801 -2.04 -15.97 13.46
N SER A 802 -1.18 -16.41 14.39
CA SER A 802 -1.61 -16.97 15.68
C SER A 802 -1.94 -15.88 16.72
N GLN A 803 -1.40 -14.66 16.53
CA GLN A 803 -1.55 -13.52 17.44
C GLN A 803 -2.22 -12.34 16.74
N LEU A 804 -3.53 -12.48 16.49
CA LEU A 804 -4.32 -11.53 15.68
C LEU A 804 -4.58 -10.18 16.38
N ILE A 805 -3.55 -9.34 16.50
CA ILE A 805 -3.60 -8.06 17.25
C ILE A 805 -4.73 -7.13 16.80
N ASN A 806 -5.22 -7.25 15.57
CA ASN A 806 -6.35 -6.43 15.12
C ASN A 806 -7.71 -6.84 15.72
N LYS A 807 -7.78 -7.92 16.52
CA LYS A 807 -8.86 -8.14 17.50
C LYS A 807 -8.94 -7.03 18.55
N VAL A 808 -7.83 -6.35 18.82
CA VAL A 808 -7.67 -5.36 19.90
C VAL A 808 -7.86 -3.93 19.36
N THR A 809 -7.51 -3.67 18.11
CA THR A 809 -7.55 -2.33 17.49
C THR A 809 -8.96 -1.78 17.28
N LEU A 810 -9.11 -0.46 17.36
CA LEU A 810 -10.35 0.25 17.04
C LEU A 810 -10.43 0.58 15.54
N ASP A 811 -11.61 0.48 14.92
CA ASP A 811 -11.85 0.83 13.52
C ASP A 811 -12.19 2.32 13.30
N ALA A 812 -11.75 3.19 14.22
CA ALA A 812 -11.80 4.65 14.06
C ALA A 812 -10.93 5.07 12.88
N THR A 813 -11.40 6.05 12.12
CA THR A 813 -10.75 6.53 10.91
C THR A 813 -10.58 8.04 10.92
N ASP A 814 -9.66 8.53 10.08
CA ASP A 814 -9.74 9.92 9.63
C ASP A 814 -11.09 10.14 8.90
N PRO A 815 -11.94 11.10 9.35
CA PRO A 815 -13.25 11.29 8.75
C PRO A 815 -13.25 11.77 7.29
N LEU A 816 -12.13 12.29 6.76
CA LEU A 816 -12.00 12.70 5.37
C LEU A 816 -11.55 11.51 4.52
N SER A 817 -10.45 10.86 4.90
CA SER A 817 -9.84 9.79 4.10
C SER A 817 -10.40 8.41 4.37
N LYS A 818 -11.15 8.23 5.45
CA LYS A 818 -11.68 6.94 5.91
C LYS A 818 -10.58 5.90 6.17
N GLN A 819 -9.34 6.36 6.41
CA GLN A 819 -8.21 5.52 6.77
C GLN A 819 -8.19 5.28 8.26
N THR A 820 -8.09 4.01 8.66
CA THR A 820 -8.05 3.59 10.05
C THR A 820 -6.77 4.02 10.76
N ASP A 821 -6.92 4.40 12.04
CA ASP A 821 -5.82 4.66 12.96
C ASP A 821 -5.44 3.38 13.73
N TYR A 822 -4.44 2.66 13.22
CA TYR A 822 -3.88 1.46 13.87
C TYR A 822 -2.77 1.79 14.87
N LYS A 823 -2.41 3.07 15.02
CA LYS A 823 -1.21 3.51 15.75
C LYS A 823 -1.50 3.87 17.19
N LYS A 824 -2.76 3.98 17.55
CA LYS A 824 -3.17 4.35 18.90
C LYS A 824 -4.57 3.85 19.22
N CYS A 825 -4.66 3.12 20.32
CA CYS A 825 -5.87 2.86 21.09
C CYS A 825 -5.45 2.52 22.52
N ALA A 826 -6.40 2.37 23.44
CA ALA A 826 -6.12 2.04 24.83
C ALA A 826 -6.16 0.52 25.05
N VAL A 827 -5.21 0.00 25.82
CA VAL A 827 -5.15 -1.40 26.25
C VAL A 827 -4.74 -1.51 27.71
N LYS A 828 -5.04 -2.66 28.32
CA LYS A 828 -4.42 -3.11 29.57
C LYS A 828 -3.62 -4.37 29.33
N ILE A 829 -2.57 -4.56 30.14
CA ILE A 829 -1.71 -5.75 30.08
C ILE A 829 -1.97 -6.60 31.31
N VAL A 830 -2.36 -7.85 31.08
CA VAL A 830 -2.74 -8.80 32.14
C VAL A 830 -1.82 -10.02 32.06
N ALA A 831 -1.23 -10.42 33.18
CA ALA A 831 -0.47 -11.68 33.26
C ALA A 831 -1.39 -12.89 32.97
N VAL A 832 -0.84 -13.91 32.30
CA VAL A 832 -1.50 -15.21 32.11
C VAL A 832 -1.19 -16.15 33.26
#